data_AF-A0A7J9V1S7-F1
#
_entry.id   AF-A0A7J9V1S7-F1
#
_cell.length_a   1.000
_cell.length_b   1.000
_cell.length_c   1.000
_cell.angle_alpha   90.00
_cell.angle_beta   90.00
_cell.angle_gamma   90.00
#
_symmetry.space_group_name_H-M   'P 1'
#
loop_
_entity.id
_entity.type
_entity.pdbx_description
1 polymer ?
#
loop_
_entity_poly.entity_id
_entity_poly.type
_entity_poly.pdbx_seq_one_letter_code
_entity_poly.pdbx_strand_id
1 'polypeptide(L)'
;VTARRAAGLVLAAALLLLAPPARAQTDALSDVGQRTFAQVAGCAAGADHLLVAIVVDESSSLRQTDPGNRRVGAITTAVNALAGLPGAAAGKLDVEATLATFGSTYTQLVPWGGVEGAHADALTGAARTQLPGRDRADETDYRVALRGAQQSLQQRQAALGGTSCPVLLWFTDGELDVGAGTQAAAAELCDPQGLVDGLRGAHIPVIAVALFTDAGAGAVPPAAREQLRAIAEGTGDGTRCGAQPVPADAAPGAYLRADRPADLRRLFAGVAALLEGGRAAARTTCPGDACPGGALPVPLDRGVAGFRAVLETSAPPRLIAPDAGRHDLGAGSSTVLGAAVLVTTAEGLTTVSVTYPAGPPRSGVWTLETDGPAAVDVYYFWGVALGAAAPDGIVVGQPSRLEVTARFPDGTPVDPAAYQSLHLSLRAGGADVPLGTLAGGTASGEVTLPPGGPAAVPLSALATATSAPSGIALGPAAASATVTAALPPAFPRLDTPRLTFPTLSDTTAATGTLLLTGSDRGPTRACYAPGPLTGPAMAGRVAVTSDQRCLDLPAGAARAWDFHLRTGAPADGRVEGTLPLTLTAADGQATTTVAVPVTAGLVRPVNEPLRWGLTAALVLLALAVPCVIGWAGNAAVGRFAVGPRTRVASVPVVLTPGGPRRADDAPALFTADDFRYLPEPAPRRVTRLDAAGLRFSRTLPLVPFAEPAAWVRSASGKLVASTDPRQPWLDGRRARASFGLGSALYVALEPGAGEVRGRLVCVAEDSAGLGDLVEAGLAEVARSGAVWDEIHRRVTALCPAEPAVVAAGAGRAATGRGAAAAGRDAAGRDAAGRDAAGRDAGGRDADPQYRPLWDDADEPGGADAAPWDDGGQRWDEDSPWGGDAGPHRPDDHHHGHPPARDDDAPPSVFR
;
A
#
# COMPACT_ATOMS: atom_id res chain seq x y z
N VAL A 1 80.20 19.62 2.49
CA VAL A 1 78.94 19.78 3.26
C VAL A 1 77.92 20.69 2.57
N THR A 2 78.30 21.51 1.60
CA THR A 2 77.39 22.39 0.82
C THR A 2 76.74 21.75 -0.42
N ALA A 3 77.27 20.64 -0.94
CA ALA A 3 76.69 19.98 -2.14
C ALA A 3 75.52 19.00 -1.83
N ARG A 4 75.41 18.47 -0.60
CA ARG A 4 74.31 17.55 -0.22
C ARG A 4 73.00 18.27 0.18
N ARG A 5 73.03 19.59 0.39
CA ARG A 5 71.83 20.37 0.73
C ARG A 5 71.09 20.90 -0.51
N ALA A 6 71.76 21.07 -1.65
CA ALA A 6 71.13 21.55 -2.88
C ALA A 6 70.32 20.44 -3.62
N ALA A 7 70.78 19.18 -3.57
CA ALA A 7 70.07 18.08 -4.22
C ALA A 7 68.77 17.67 -3.49
N GLY A 8 68.68 17.90 -2.18
CA GLY A 8 67.46 17.62 -1.41
C GLY A 8 66.32 18.62 -1.64
N LEU A 9 66.66 19.87 -2.00
CA LEU A 9 65.66 20.93 -2.18
C LEU A 9 65.00 20.90 -3.57
N VAL A 10 65.72 20.45 -4.60
CA VAL A 10 65.15 20.31 -5.97
C VAL A 10 64.26 19.08 -6.08
N LEU A 11 64.56 17.98 -5.34
CA LEU A 11 63.70 16.79 -5.34
C LEU A 11 62.39 17.02 -4.57
N ALA A 12 62.40 17.84 -3.51
CA ALA A 12 61.18 18.21 -2.79
C ALA A 12 60.28 19.17 -3.60
N ALA A 13 60.85 20.10 -4.37
CA ALA A 13 60.09 20.99 -5.24
C ALA A 13 59.50 20.27 -6.47
N ALA A 14 60.18 19.25 -7.01
CA ALA A 14 59.67 18.45 -8.13
C ALA A 14 58.56 17.45 -7.70
N LEU A 15 58.59 16.95 -6.45
CA LEU A 15 57.53 16.07 -5.92
C LEU A 15 56.25 16.83 -5.51
N LEU A 16 56.33 18.14 -5.26
CA LEU A 16 55.16 18.99 -5.00
C LEU A 16 54.40 19.42 -6.27
N LEU A 17 55.00 19.28 -7.46
CA LEU A 17 54.38 19.57 -8.76
C LEU A 17 53.71 18.35 -9.42
N LEU A 18 53.80 17.18 -8.81
CA LEU A 18 53.20 15.91 -9.26
C LEU A 18 52.08 15.41 -8.35
N ALA A 19 51.70 16.19 -7.34
CA ALA A 19 50.46 15.92 -6.63
C ALA A 19 49.29 16.23 -7.60
N PRO A 20 48.45 15.24 -7.97
CA PRO A 20 47.17 15.57 -8.60
C PRO A 20 46.45 16.57 -7.71
N PRO A 21 45.68 17.53 -8.25
CA PRO A 21 44.85 18.38 -7.41
C PRO A 21 44.04 17.44 -6.53
N ALA A 22 44.20 17.58 -5.22
CA ALA A 22 43.38 16.90 -4.25
C ALA A 22 41.94 17.36 -4.53
N ARG A 23 41.22 16.59 -5.35
CA ARG A 23 39.78 16.70 -5.48
C ARG A 23 39.27 16.36 -4.09
N ALA A 24 38.85 17.39 -3.35
CA ALA A 24 38.03 17.19 -2.19
C ALA A 24 36.88 16.28 -2.63
N GLN A 25 36.85 15.05 -2.08
CA GLN A 25 35.72 14.14 -2.23
C GLN A 25 34.54 14.81 -1.54
N THR A 26 33.81 15.63 -2.28
CA THR A 26 32.46 16.00 -1.89
C THR A 26 31.64 14.72 -1.97
N ASP A 27 30.93 14.40 -0.89
CA ASP A 27 29.69 13.60 -0.87
C ASP A 27 28.66 14.24 -1.82
N ALA A 28 29.00 14.25 -3.11
CA ALA A 28 28.31 14.92 -4.20
C ALA A 28 27.43 13.90 -4.92
N LEU A 29 26.27 14.40 -5.33
CA LEU A 29 25.35 13.74 -6.24
C LEU A 29 26.11 13.04 -7.39
N SER A 30 25.77 11.78 -7.64
CA SER A 30 26.39 10.99 -8.71
C SER A 30 26.16 11.63 -10.08
N ASP A 31 26.96 11.26 -11.09
CA ASP A 31 26.74 11.73 -12.47
C ASP A 31 25.37 11.31 -13.01
N VAL A 32 24.85 10.15 -12.58
CA VAL A 32 23.49 9.70 -12.90
C VAL A 32 22.47 10.65 -12.27
N GLY A 33 22.59 10.90 -10.96
CA GLY A 33 21.72 11.82 -10.25
C GLY A 33 21.74 13.24 -10.84
N GLN A 34 22.91 13.76 -11.22
CA GLN A 34 23.02 15.08 -11.87
C GLN A 34 22.27 15.12 -13.20
N ARG A 35 22.37 14.07 -14.01
CA ARG A 35 21.59 13.96 -15.26
C ARG A 35 20.09 13.83 -14.99
N THR A 36 19.69 13.08 -13.97
CA THR A 36 18.28 12.94 -13.57
C THR A 36 17.67 14.30 -13.23
N PHE A 37 18.33 15.10 -12.39
CA PHE A 37 17.83 16.43 -12.05
C PHE A 37 17.76 17.36 -13.27
N ALA A 38 18.75 17.30 -14.17
CA ALA A 38 18.71 18.06 -15.42
C ALA A 38 17.56 17.65 -16.34
N GLN A 39 17.25 16.36 -16.42
CA GLN A 39 16.11 15.84 -17.18
C GLN A 39 14.79 16.29 -16.55
N VAL A 40 14.67 16.25 -15.22
CA VAL A 40 13.49 16.78 -14.52
C VAL A 40 13.32 18.27 -14.76
N ALA A 41 14.41 19.05 -14.66
CA ALA A 41 14.38 20.49 -14.93
C ALA A 41 13.95 20.80 -16.37
N GLY A 42 14.50 20.08 -17.35
CA GLY A 42 14.13 20.21 -18.76
C GLY A 42 12.67 19.80 -19.03
N CYS A 43 12.20 18.73 -18.38
CA CYS A 43 10.83 18.25 -18.44
C CYS A 43 9.85 19.27 -17.84
N ALA A 44 10.13 19.79 -16.64
CA ALA A 44 9.31 20.79 -15.97
C ALA A 44 9.26 22.12 -16.75
N ALA A 45 10.36 22.52 -17.40
CA ALA A 45 10.40 23.73 -18.22
C ALA A 45 9.50 23.66 -19.47
N GLY A 46 9.17 22.45 -19.95
CA GLY A 46 8.30 22.21 -21.11
C GLY A 46 6.93 21.63 -20.78
N ALA A 47 6.63 21.41 -19.49
CA ALA A 47 5.39 20.81 -19.04
C ALA A 47 4.38 21.86 -18.53
N ASP A 48 3.09 21.56 -18.66
CA ASP A 48 2.03 22.35 -18.03
C ASP A 48 1.96 22.06 -16.52
N HIS A 49 2.19 20.79 -16.12
CA HIS A 49 2.09 20.31 -14.74
C HIS A 49 3.37 19.61 -14.27
N LEU A 50 3.84 19.90 -13.06
CA LEU A 50 4.84 19.13 -12.32
C LEU A 50 4.13 18.38 -11.18
N LEU A 51 4.17 17.05 -11.20
CA LEU A 51 3.48 16.20 -10.23
C LEU A 51 4.50 15.52 -9.32
N VAL A 52 4.44 15.79 -8.02
CA VAL A 52 5.40 15.27 -7.05
C VAL A 52 4.72 14.33 -6.05
N ALA A 53 5.01 13.03 -6.15
CA ALA A 53 4.59 12.06 -5.16
C ALA A 53 5.62 11.98 -4.03
N ILE A 54 5.26 12.44 -2.82
CA ILE A 54 6.08 12.32 -1.62
C ILE A 54 5.66 11.04 -0.90
N VAL A 55 6.54 10.04 -0.87
CA VAL A 55 6.26 8.72 -0.29
C VAL A 55 7.23 8.43 0.83
N VAL A 56 6.71 8.15 2.01
CA VAL A 56 7.49 8.12 3.26
C VAL A 56 7.36 6.78 3.97
N ASP A 57 8.48 6.20 4.36
CA ASP A 57 8.50 4.99 5.18
C ASP A 57 7.80 5.23 6.54
N GLU A 58 7.03 4.25 7.01
CA GLU A 58 6.43 4.21 8.35
C GLU A 58 6.82 2.95 9.16
N SER A 59 7.85 2.23 8.70
CA SER A 59 8.38 1.03 9.33
C SER A 59 9.00 1.29 10.69
N SER A 60 9.07 0.23 11.48
CA SER A 60 9.46 0.34 12.88
C SER A 60 10.95 0.58 13.11
N SER A 61 11.79 0.44 12.07
CA SER A 61 13.22 0.80 12.07
C SER A 61 13.44 2.30 12.27
N LEU A 62 12.46 3.14 11.89
CA LEU A 62 12.51 4.60 12.04
C LEU A 62 12.77 5.06 13.46
N ARG A 63 12.37 4.25 14.45
CA ARG A 63 12.62 4.54 15.87
C ARG A 63 14.12 4.59 16.21
N GLN A 64 14.96 3.94 15.41
CA GLN A 64 16.41 3.85 15.60
C GLN A 64 17.18 4.71 14.61
N THR A 65 16.74 4.75 13.36
CA THR A 65 17.38 5.46 12.23
C THR A 65 16.97 6.94 12.17
N ASP A 66 15.72 7.26 12.52
CA ASP A 66 15.15 8.61 12.57
C ASP A 66 14.49 8.96 13.92
N PRO A 67 15.20 8.83 15.06
CA PRO A 67 14.63 9.07 16.40
C PRO A 67 14.19 10.52 16.63
N GLY A 68 14.71 11.45 15.81
CA GLY A 68 14.37 12.88 15.86
C GLY A 68 13.26 13.30 14.91
N ASN A 69 12.64 12.37 14.17
CA ASN A 69 11.66 12.67 13.12
C ASN A 69 12.17 13.69 12.09
N ARG A 70 13.44 13.57 11.70
CA ARG A 70 14.13 14.42 10.73
C ARG A 70 13.41 14.43 9.38
N ARG A 71 12.72 13.33 9.04
CA ARG A 71 11.84 13.26 7.84
C ARG A 71 10.78 14.37 7.81
N VAL A 72 10.29 14.82 8.97
CA VAL A 72 9.32 15.92 9.04
C VAL A 72 9.93 17.25 8.56
N GLY A 73 11.12 17.57 9.07
CA GLY A 73 11.86 18.77 8.64
C GLY A 73 12.22 18.72 7.15
N ALA A 74 12.54 17.53 6.66
CA ALA A 74 12.82 17.29 5.24
C ALA A 74 11.61 17.53 4.34
N ILE A 75 10.46 16.94 4.67
CA ILE A 75 9.23 17.08 3.88
C ILE A 75 8.73 18.51 3.91
N THR A 76 8.74 19.16 5.08
CA THR A 76 8.36 20.58 5.17
C THR A 76 9.27 21.48 4.34
N THR A 77 10.58 21.21 4.33
CA THR A 77 11.53 21.92 3.46
C THR A 77 11.26 21.62 1.98
N ALA A 78 10.96 20.37 1.61
CA ALA A 78 10.62 19.98 0.25
C ALA A 78 9.34 20.67 -0.25
N VAL A 79 8.27 20.70 0.55
CA VAL A 79 7.02 21.38 0.20
C VAL A 79 7.25 22.88 0.01
N ASN A 80 7.99 23.52 0.91
CA ASN A 80 8.33 24.95 0.78
C ASN A 80 9.18 25.23 -0.47
N ALA A 81 10.09 24.33 -0.82
CA ALA A 81 10.87 24.41 -2.04
C ALA A 81 9.99 24.30 -3.29
N LEU A 82 9.06 23.34 -3.32
CA LEU A 82 8.12 23.17 -4.42
C LEU A 82 7.23 24.39 -4.59
N ALA A 83 6.77 24.99 -3.49
CA ALA A 83 6.00 26.24 -3.49
C ALA A 83 6.72 27.42 -4.15
N GLY A 84 8.06 27.39 -4.22
CA GLY A 84 8.85 28.43 -4.90
C GLY A 84 8.92 28.27 -6.43
N LEU A 85 8.63 27.08 -6.96
CA LEU A 85 8.82 26.76 -8.37
C LEU A 85 7.85 27.49 -9.32
N PRO A 86 6.53 27.60 -9.04
CA PRO A 86 5.61 28.33 -9.91
C PRO A 86 6.03 29.79 -10.13
N GLY A 87 6.52 30.45 -9.08
CA GLY A 87 7.04 31.81 -9.14
C GLY A 87 8.28 31.94 -10.03
N ALA A 88 9.19 30.96 -9.98
CA ALA A 88 10.37 30.91 -10.85
C ALA A 88 10.00 30.63 -12.33
N ALA A 89 8.92 29.89 -12.57
CA ALA A 89 8.39 29.58 -13.90
C ALA A 89 7.43 30.67 -14.45
N ALA A 90 7.39 31.85 -13.82
CA ALA A 90 6.48 32.95 -14.18
C ALA A 90 4.99 32.52 -14.26
N GLY A 91 4.59 31.57 -13.42
CA GLY A 91 3.22 31.06 -13.31
C GLY A 91 2.76 30.17 -14.47
N LYS A 92 3.67 29.72 -15.35
CA LYS A 92 3.35 28.83 -16.48
C LYS A 92 3.31 27.35 -16.11
N LEU A 93 3.86 27.00 -14.94
CA LEU A 93 3.94 25.64 -14.45
C LEU A 93 3.04 25.51 -13.21
N ASP A 94 2.07 24.62 -13.29
CA ASP A 94 1.28 24.20 -12.14
C ASP A 94 2.04 23.09 -11.40
N VAL A 95 2.15 23.21 -10.08
CA VAL A 95 2.92 22.26 -9.26
C VAL A 95 1.98 21.64 -8.25
N GLU A 96 1.79 20.34 -8.34
CA GLU A 96 0.96 19.58 -7.42
C GLU A 96 1.76 18.53 -6.68
N ALA A 97 1.37 18.28 -5.44
CA ALA A 97 1.97 17.24 -4.63
C ALA A 97 0.93 16.45 -3.82
N THR A 98 1.31 15.21 -3.52
CA THR A 98 0.60 14.31 -2.62
C THR A 98 1.58 13.80 -1.55
N LEU A 99 1.05 13.44 -0.38
CA LEU A 99 1.84 12.84 0.71
C LEU A 99 1.23 11.48 1.06
N ALA A 100 2.04 10.43 0.93
CA ALA A 100 1.68 9.07 1.29
C ALA A 100 2.73 8.42 2.19
N THR A 101 2.31 7.42 2.96
CA THR A 101 3.20 6.54 3.72
C THR A 101 3.16 5.11 3.21
N PHE A 102 4.21 4.34 3.53
CA PHE A 102 4.24 2.92 3.23
C PHE A 102 4.88 2.07 4.33
N GLY A 103 4.38 0.85 4.46
CA GLY A 103 4.98 -0.26 5.20
C GLY A 103 4.62 -1.56 4.49
N SER A 104 3.69 -2.32 5.04
CA SER A 104 3.00 -3.42 4.33
C SER A 104 1.85 -2.93 3.42
N THR A 105 1.44 -1.67 3.56
CA THR A 105 0.38 -1.04 2.74
C THR A 105 0.81 0.36 2.30
N TYR A 106 0.22 0.85 1.21
CA TYR A 106 0.40 2.23 0.73
C TYR A 106 -0.80 3.07 1.19
N THR A 107 -0.56 4.11 1.99
CA THR A 107 -1.62 4.95 2.55
C THR A 107 -1.41 6.40 2.15
N GLN A 108 -2.34 6.97 1.38
CA GLN A 108 -2.33 8.39 1.08
C GLN A 108 -2.82 9.19 2.29
N LEU A 109 -1.97 10.04 2.86
CA LEU A 109 -2.28 10.90 4.01
C LEU A 109 -2.92 12.21 3.57
N VAL A 110 -2.41 12.79 2.50
CA VAL A 110 -2.91 14.02 1.89
C VAL A 110 -3.06 13.77 0.39
N PRO A 111 -4.23 14.03 -0.21
CA PRO A 111 -4.45 13.82 -1.64
C PRO A 111 -3.64 14.79 -2.52
N TRP A 112 -3.80 14.66 -3.83
CA TRP A 112 -3.24 15.60 -4.79
C TRP A 112 -3.83 17.01 -4.64
N GLY A 113 -2.99 18.01 -4.75
CA GLY A 113 -3.35 19.42 -4.76
C GLY A 113 -2.13 20.32 -4.93
N GLY A 114 -2.36 21.62 -5.15
CA GLY A 114 -1.32 22.59 -5.40
C GLY A 114 -0.37 22.78 -4.20
N VAL A 115 0.89 23.11 -4.45
CA VAL A 115 1.91 23.29 -3.40
C VAL A 115 1.89 24.66 -2.72
N GLU A 116 0.81 25.43 -2.87
CA GLU A 116 0.60 26.73 -2.24
C GLU A 116 -0.71 26.76 -1.41
N GLY A 117 -0.81 27.70 -0.47
CA GLY A 117 -2.02 27.94 0.31
C GLY A 117 -2.43 26.76 1.21
N ALA A 118 -3.75 26.54 1.33
CA ALA A 118 -4.34 25.59 2.28
C ALA A 118 -3.87 24.14 2.08
N HIS A 119 -3.52 23.75 0.86
CA HIS A 119 -3.03 22.39 0.58
C HIS A 119 -1.57 22.20 1.03
N ALA A 120 -0.71 23.21 0.84
CA ALA A 120 0.63 23.22 1.41
C ALA A 120 0.60 23.14 2.94
N ASP A 121 -0.34 23.85 3.57
CA ASP A 121 -0.59 23.76 5.02
C ASP A 121 -1.06 22.36 5.43
N ALA A 122 -1.87 21.70 4.61
CA ALA A 122 -2.28 20.31 4.86
C ALA A 122 -1.11 19.32 4.73
N LEU A 123 -0.25 19.47 3.71
CA LEU A 123 0.96 18.65 3.53
C LEU A 123 1.92 18.81 4.71
N THR A 124 2.26 20.06 5.06
CA THR A 124 3.17 20.36 6.17
C THR A 124 2.56 20.01 7.53
N GLY A 125 1.25 20.22 7.69
CA GLY A 125 0.48 19.85 8.86
C GLY A 125 0.47 18.34 9.10
N ALA A 126 0.14 17.55 8.08
CA ALA A 126 0.17 16.09 8.14
C ALA A 126 1.59 15.57 8.43
N ALA A 127 2.61 16.18 7.80
CA ALA A 127 4.00 15.85 8.10
C ALA A 127 4.34 16.08 9.59
N ARG A 128 3.91 17.19 10.17
CA ARG A 128 4.21 17.54 11.57
C ARG A 128 3.40 16.76 12.60
N THR A 129 2.13 16.46 12.32
CA THR A 129 1.22 15.88 13.33
C THR A 129 1.06 14.37 13.20
N GLN A 130 1.14 13.81 11.99
CA GLN A 130 0.88 12.38 11.76
C GLN A 130 2.18 11.58 11.67
N LEU A 131 3.16 12.02 10.87
CA LEU A 131 4.37 11.21 10.62
C LEU A 131 5.15 10.83 11.88
N PRO A 132 5.33 11.69 12.91
CA PRO A 132 6.04 11.29 14.14
C PRO A 132 5.47 10.07 14.83
N GLY A 133 4.16 9.82 14.69
CA GLY A 133 3.50 8.65 15.27
C GLY A 133 3.43 7.44 14.35
N ARG A 134 3.94 7.54 13.10
CA ARG A 134 3.90 6.49 12.07
C ARG A 134 5.30 5.91 11.88
N ASP A 135 5.68 5.07 12.84
CA ASP A 135 6.98 4.42 12.99
C ASP A 135 6.79 3.00 13.57
N ARG A 136 5.70 2.33 13.15
CA ARG A 136 5.20 1.09 13.76
C ARG A 136 4.86 -0.01 12.77
N ALA A 137 4.99 0.21 11.46
CA ALA A 137 4.77 -0.87 10.52
C ALA A 137 5.84 -1.97 10.72
N ASP A 138 5.41 -3.22 10.70
CA ASP A 138 6.28 -4.38 10.95
C ASP A 138 7.15 -4.74 9.72
N GLU A 139 6.83 -4.17 8.55
CA GLU A 139 7.48 -4.43 7.28
C GLU A 139 7.83 -3.13 6.55
N THR A 140 8.85 -3.22 5.70
CA THR A 140 9.33 -2.19 4.79
C THR A 140 9.25 -2.72 3.36
N ASP A 141 8.05 -2.79 2.78
CA ASP A 141 7.86 -3.34 1.41
C ASP A 141 7.99 -2.25 0.34
N TYR A 142 9.15 -2.21 -0.31
CA TYR A 142 9.44 -1.28 -1.40
C TYR A 142 8.52 -1.47 -2.61
N ARG A 143 7.99 -2.67 -2.85
CA ARG A 143 7.06 -2.92 -3.95
C ARG A 143 5.76 -2.16 -3.74
N VAL A 144 5.28 -2.15 -2.50
CA VAL A 144 4.06 -1.43 -2.12
C VAL A 144 4.25 0.08 -2.30
N ALA A 145 5.38 0.62 -1.86
CA ALA A 145 5.73 2.03 -2.03
C ALA A 145 5.74 2.44 -3.51
N LEU A 146 6.55 1.75 -4.31
CA LEU A 146 6.81 2.10 -5.71
C LEU A 146 5.59 1.85 -6.61
N ARG A 147 4.83 0.77 -6.39
CA ARG A 147 3.60 0.48 -7.13
C ARG A 147 2.51 1.49 -6.80
N GLY A 148 2.30 1.80 -5.51
CA GLY A 148 1.32 2.79 -5.08
C GLY A 148 1.63 4.18 -5.63
N ALA A 149 2.91 4.58 -5.60
CA ALA A 149 3.37 5.83 -6.20
C ALA A 149 3.12 5.89 -7.71
N GLN A 150 3.49 4.83 -8.44
CA GLN A 150 3.29 4.74 -9.88
C GLN A 150 1.81 4.90 -10.24
N GLN A 151 0.93 4.16 -9.56
CA GLN A 151 -0.52 4.22 -9.78
C GLN A 151 -1.08 5.62 -9.48
N SER A 152 -0.69 6.21 -8.34
CA SER A 152 -1.16 7.54 -7.95
C SER A 152 -0.74 8.63 -8.94
N LEU A 153 0.51 8.59 -9.41
CA LEU A 153 1.01 9.51 -10.44
C LEU A 153 0.28 9.32 -11.77
N GLN A 154 0.17 8.09 -12.26
CA GLN A 154 -0.49 7.81 -13.54
C GLN A 154 -1.98 8.18 -13.53
N GLN A 155 -2.69 7.92 -12.43
CA GLN A 155 -4.08 8.33 -12.25
C GLN A 155 -4.20 9.86 -12.27
N ARG A 156 -3.29 10.58 -11.61
CA ARG A 156 -3.31 12.03 -11.62
C ARG A 156 -2.98 12.60 -13.00
N GLN A 157 -1.98 12.07 -13.68
CA GLN A 157 -1.64 12.45 -15.06
C GLN A 157 -2.83 12.25 -16.01
N ALA A 158 -3.55 11.14 -15.90
CA ALA A 158 -4.72 10.87 -16.75
C ALA A 158 -5.92 11.77 -16.42
N ALA A 159 -6.04 12.24 -15.18
CA ALA A 159 -7.07 13.18 -14.76
C ALA A 159 -6.78 14.63 -15.17
N LEU A 160 -5.51 14.96 -15.43
CA LEU A 160 -5.06 16.26 -15.88
C LEU A 160 -5.00 16.30 -17.41
N GLY A 161 -5.31 17.46 -18.00
CA GLY A 161 -5.02 17.73 -19.40
C GLY A 161 -3.57 18.16 -19.59
N GLY A 162 -3.15 18.40 -20.84
CA GLY A 162 -1.83 18.98 -21.11
C GLY A 162 -0.66 18.00 -20.88
N THR A 163 0.55 18.56 -20.83
CA THR A 163 1.78 17.80 -20.59
C THR A 163 2.13 17.77 -19.10
N SER A 164 2.47 16.60 -18.58
CA SER A 164 2.81 16.40 -17.15
C SER A 164 4.23 15.88 -16.98
N CYS A 165 4.93 16.38 -15.96
CA CYS A 165 6.24 15.95 -15.51
C CYS A 165 6.12 15.27 -14.14
N PRO A 166 6.00 13.92 -14.06
CA PRO A 166 5.88 13.23 -12.79
C PRO A 166 7.25 13.01 -12.13
N VAL A 167 7.32 13.08 -10.79
CA VAL A 167 8.52 12.81 -9.99
C VAL A 167 8.12 12.07 -8.72
N LEU A 168 8.91 11.07 -8.33
CA LEU A 168 8.76 10.38 -7.04
C LEU A 168 9.87 10.82 -6.08
N LEU A 169 9.49 11.49 -4.99
CA LEU A 169 10.34 11.76 -3.84
C LEU A 169 10.11 10.66 -2.79
N TRP A 170 11.05 9.73 -2.69
CA TRP A 170 10.90 8.54 -1.85
C TRP A 170 11.83 8.58 -0.65
N PHE A 171 11.26 8.59 0.55
CA PHE A 171 11.96 8.66 1.82
C PHE A 171 11.95 7.28 2.47
N THR A 172 13.13 6.73 2.70
CA THR A 172 13.28 5.45 3.39
C THR A 172 14.54 5.46 4.26
N ASP A 173 14.39 4.93 5.46
CA ASP A 173 15.43 4.65 6.44
C ASP A 173 15.70 3.13 6.56
N GLY A 174 15.02 2.33 5.74
CA GLY A 174 14.98 0.89 5.90
C GLY A 174 15.92 0.13 4.97
N GLU A 175 16.26 -1.08 5.40
CA GLU A 175 16.51 -2.18 4.49
C GLU A 175 15.14 -2.65 3.98
N LEU A 176 15.06 -3.13 2.73
CA LEU A 176 13.86 -3.85 2.29
C LEU A 176 13.66 -5.02 3.25
N ASP A 177 12.56 -5.03 4.01
CA ASP A 177 12.29 -6.09 4.97
C ASP A 177 10.81 -6.49 4.92
N VAL A 178 10.57 -7.67 4.36
CA VAL A 178 9.26 -8.35 4.36
C VAL A 178 9.41 -9.75 4.97
N GLY A 179 10.32 -9.88 5.93
CA GLY A 179 10.64 -11.13 6.62
C GLY A 179 11.30 -12.16 5.69
N ALA A 180 10.81 -13.40 5.72
CA ALA A 180 11.40 -14.51 4.95
C ALA A 180 11.36 -14.29 3.42
N GLY A 181 10.54 -13.34 2.93
CA GLY A 181 10.37 -13.03 1.50
C GLY A 181 11.32 -11.96 0.96
N THR A 182 12.17 -11.35 1.78
CA THR A 182 12.97 -10.15 1.42
C THR A 182 13.80 -10.33 0.15
N GLN A 183 14.51 -11.45 0.01
CA GLN A 183 15.33 -11.69 -1.19
C GLN A 183 14.48 -11.86 -2.46
N ALA A 184 13.31 -12.49 -2.35
CA ALA A 184 12.38 -12.63 -3.48
C ALA A 184 11.76 -11.28 -3.86
N ALA A 185 11.41 -10.45 -2.87
CA ALA A 185 10.91 -9.10 -3.11
C ALA A 185 11.98 -8.22 -3.79
N ALA A 186 13.24 -8.31 -3.35
CA ALA A 186 14.37 -7.63 -3.99
C ALA A 186 14.54 -8.05 -5.45
N ALA A 187 14.47 -9.36 -5.72
CA ALA A 187 14.57 -9.89 -7.06
C ALA A 187 13.40 -9.45 -7.96
N GLU A 188 12.17 -9.43 -7.45
CA GLU A 188 10.98 -8.96 -8.18
C GLU A 188 11.06 -7.47 -8.54
N LEU A 189 11.53 -6.63 -7.60
CA LEU A 189 11.73 -5.20 -7.84
C LEU A 189 12.72 -4.94 -8.97
N CYS A 190 13.81 -5.69 -8.95
CA CYS A 190 14.99 -5.48 -9.78
C CYS A 190 15.07 -6.38 -11.00
N ASP A 191 14.05 -7.22 -11.23
CA ASP A 191 13.92 -8.01 -12.45
C ASP A 191 13.96 -7.06 -13.67
N PRO A 192 14.63 -7.41 -14.77
CA PRO A 192 14.52 -6.65 -16.00
C PRO A 192 13.05 -6.55 -16.42
N GLN A 193 12.59 -5.35 -16.76
CA GLN A 193 11.17 -5.05 -17.03
C GLN A 193 10.23 -5.18 -15.82
N GLY A 194 10.78 -5.37 -14.61
CA GLY A 194 10.07 -5.35 -13.34
C GLY A 194 9.59 -3.95 -12.94
N LEU A 195 9.22 -3.79 -11.66
CA LEU A 195 8.56 -2.57 -11.16
C LEU A 195 9.41 -1.31 -11.35
N VAL A 196 10.72 -1.40 -11.08
CA VAL A 196 11.62 -0.25 -11.21
C VAL A 196 11.76 0.19 -12.67
N ASP A 197 11.87 -0.75 -13.61
CA ASP A 197 11.89 -0.42 -15.04
C ASP A 197 10.52 0.09 -15.53
N GLY A 198 9.44 -0.35 -14.91
CA GLY A 198 8.09 0.20 -15.11
C GLY A 198 8.04 1.70 -14.81
N LEU A 199 8.58 2.12 -13.66
CA LEU A 199 8.69 3.54 -13.28
C LEU A 199 9.58 4.33 -14.25
N ARG A 200 10.79 3.83 -14.53
CA ARG A 200 11.75 4.49 -15.43
C ARG A 200 11.20 4.64 -16.84
N GLY A 201 10.52 3.60 -17.34
CA GLY A 201 9.86 3.57 -18.64
C GLY A 201 8.62 4.46 -18.74
N ALA A 202 7.95 4.72 -17.60
CA ALA A 202 6.91 5.73 -17.49
C ALA A 202 7.46 7.16 -17.34
N HIS A 203 8.79 7.35 -17.47
CA HIS A 203 9.52 8.59 -17.23
C HIS A 203 9.27 9.18 -15.84
N ILE A 204 9.11 8.32 -14.81
CA ILE A 204 9.00 8.72 -13.40
C ILE A 204 10.37 8.52 -12.74
N PRO A 205 11.19 9.57 -12.59
CA PRO A 205 12.45 9.48 -11.87
C PRO A 205 12.20 9.25 -10.39
N VAL A 206 12.92 8.27 -9.83
CA VAL A 206 12.89 7.93 -8.40
C VAL A 206 14.02 8.66 -7.69
N ILE A 207 13.68 9.71 -6.94
CA ILE A 207 14.63 10.42 -6.08
C ILE A 207 14.55 9.78 -4.69
N ALA A 208 15.46 8.84 -4.43
CA ALA A 208 15.55 8.15 -3.16
C ALA A 208 16.33 8.99 -2.15
N VAL A 209 15.72 9.23 -0.99
CA VAL A 209 16.27 10.00 0.11
C VAL A 209 16.50 9.04 1.27
N ALA A 210 17.76 8.72 1.47
CA ALA A 210 18.23 7.77 2.47
C ALA A 210 18.31 8.44 3.86
N LEU A 211 17.53 7.93 4.81
CA LEU A 211 17.39 8.44 6.18
C LEU A 211 18.23 7.64 7.21
N PHE A 212 19.39 7.13 6.82
CA PHE A 212 20.24 6.29 7.67
C PHE A 212 21.34 7.08 8.38
N THR A 213 21.89 6.52 9.46
CA THR A 213 23.14 7.01 10.05
C THR A 213 24.32 6.13 9.62
N ASP A 214 25.51 6.71 9.44
CA ASP A 214 26.71 5.94 9.05
C ASP A 214 27.29 5.09 10.20
N ALA A 215 26.90 5.38 11.44
CA ALA A 215 27.34 4.64 12.63
C ALA A 215 26.32 4.75 13.77
N GLY A 216 26.27 3.74 14.64
CA GLY A 216 25.41 3.71 15.83
C GLY A 216 24.21 2.76 15.69
N ALA A 217 23.23 2.91 16.57
CA ALA A 217 22.05 2.02 16.63
C ALA A 217 21.13 2.11 15.40
N GLY A 218 21.27 3.15 14.55
CA GLY A 218 20.53 3.32 13.30
C GLY A 218 21.38 3.14 12.05
N ALA A 219 22.47 2.35 12.14
CA ALA A 219 23.36 2.09 11.01
C ALA A 219 22.81 0.96 10.13
N VAL A 220 22.75 1.20 8.82
CA VAL A 220 22.26 0.22 7.84
C VAL A 220 23.43 -0.40 7.08
N PRO A 221 23.39 -1.72 6.79
CA PRO A 221 24.47 -2.40 6.10
C PRO A 221 24.84 -1.72 4.77
N PRO A 222 26.13 -1.70 4.37
CA PRO A 222 26.54 -1.18 3.06
C PRO A 222 25.74 -1.76 1.88
N ALA A 223 25.44 -3.07 1.92
CA ALA A 223 24.68 -3.74 0.86
C ALA A 223 23.27 -3.15 0.68
N ALA A 224 22.55 -2.87 1.77
CA ALA A 224 21.22 -2.27 1.71
C ALA A 224 21.26 -0.82 1.18
N ARG A 225 22.33 -0.06 1.50
CA ARG A 225 22.56 1.28 0.93
C ARG A 225 22.78 1.22 -0.57
N GLU A 226 23.62 0.30 -1.03
CA GLU A 226 23.88 0.12 -2.47
C GLU A 226 22.68 -0.46 -3.21
N GLN A 227 21.84 -1.27 -2.55
CA GLN A 227 20.56 -1.72 -3.11
C GLN A 227 19.60 -0.55 -3.33
N LEU A 228 19.42 0.32 -2.33
CA LEU A 228 18.59 1.52 -2.47
C LEU A 228 19.10 2.43 -3.59
N ARG A 229 20.43 2.61 -3.66
CA ARG A 229 21.08 3.33 -4.75
C ARG A 229 20.82 2.67 -6.11
N ALA A 230 20.93 1.34 -6.20
CA ALA A 230 20.68 0.62 -7.44
C ALA A 230 19.21 0.74 -7.90
N ILE A 231 18.26 0.75 -6.97
CA ILE A 231 16.84 0.99 -7.28
C ILE A 231 16.65 2.37 -7.91
N ALA A 232 17.24 3.42 -7.32
CA ALA A 232 17.15 4.77 -7.86
C ALA A 232 17.95 4.93 -9.17
N GLU A 233 19.26 4.69 -9.15
CA GLU A 233 20.20 5.06 -10.21
C GLU A 233 20.46 3.95 -11.25
N GLY A 234 19.94 2.74 -11.02
CA GLY A 234 20.22 1.54 -11.83
C GLY A 234 21.36 0.69 -11.27
N THR A 235 22.38 1.34 -10.73
CA THR A 235 23.57 0.67 -10.19
C THR A 235 23.98 1.25 -8.85
N GLY A 236 24.29 0.37 -7.91
CA GLY A 236 25.07 0.65 -6.71
C GLY A 236 26.36 -0.18 -6.74
N ASP A 237 27.27 0.06 -5.82
CA ASP A 237 28.50 -0.72 -5.74
C ASP A 237 28.16 -2.21 -5.57
N GLY A 238 28.60 -3.03 -6.54
CA GLY A 238 28.27 -4.46 -6.62
C GLY A 238 26.80 -4.84 -6.86
N THR A 239 25.86 -3.88 -6.96
CA THR A 239 24.41 -4.15 -7.04
C THR A 239 23.78 -3.53 -8.29
N ARG A 240 22.89 -4.25 -8.96
CA ARG A 240 22.17 -3.80 -10.17
C ARG A 240 20.68 -3.97 -9.99
N CYS A 241 19.89 -3.05 -10.54
CA CYS A 241 18.44 -3.13 -10.48
C CYS A 241 17.80 -2.72 -11.81
N GLY A 242 16.97 -3.60 -12.37
CA GLY A 242 16.33 -3.42 -13.67
C GLY A 242 17.29 -3.59 -14.85
N ALA A 243 16.87 -3.17 -16.04
CA ALA A 243 17.61 -3.25 -17.28
C ALA A 243 18.90 -2.42 -17.22
N GLN A 244 20.01 -3.01 -17.68
CA GLN A 244 21.34 -2.40 -17.63
C GLN A 244 22.03 -2.41 -19.01
N PRO A 245 22.60 -1.26 -19.46
CA PRO A 245 22.51 0.06 -18.84
C PRO A 245 21.06 0.61 -18.86
N VAL A 246 20.74 1.56 -17.98
CA VAL A 246 19.45 2.27 -18.02
C VAL A 246 19.26 2.87 -19.42
N PRO A 247 18.15 2.57 -20.13
CA PRO A 247 17.92 3.08 -21.48
C PRO A 247 17.99 4.61 -21.54
N ALA A 248 18.51 5.15 -22.63
CA ALA A 248 18.73 6.60 -22.77
C ALA A 248 17.43 7.42 -22.83
N ASP A 249 16.33 6.77 -23.20
CA ASP A 249 14.98 7.33 -23.18
C ASP A 249 14.26 7.11 -21.85
N ALA A 250 14.73 6.21 -20.98
CA ALA A 250 14.16 6.03 -19.66
C ALA A 250 14.65 7.12 -18.68
N ALA A 251 13.80 7.53 -17.73
CA ALA A 251 14.22 8.45 -16.67
C ALA A 251 15.03 7.67 -15.61
N PRO A 252 16.33 7.95 -15.40
CA PRO A 252 17.03 7.43 -14.24
C PRO A 252 16.49 8.10 -12.96
N GLY A 253 16.82 7.53 -11.81
CA GLY A 253 16.59 8.16 -10.51
C GLY A 253 17.82 8.89 -9.98
N ALA A 254 17.72 9.39 -8.76
CA ALA A 254 18.83 9.99 -8.03
C ALA A 254 18.86 9.43 -6.61
N TYR A 255 20.06 9.12 -6.11
CA TYR A 255 20.24 8.71 -4.73
C TYR A 255 20.82 9.87 -3.90
N LEU A 256 20.11 10.24 -2.84
CA LEU A 256 20.49 11.31 -1.93
C LEU A 256 20.76 10.73 -0.54
N ARG A 257 22.01 10.84 -0.08
CA ARG A 257 22.40 10.43 1.27
C ARG A 257 22.18 11.58 2.24
N ALA A 258 21.52 11.31 3.37
CA ALA A 258 21.42 12.25 4.47
C ALA A 258 21.97 11.65 5.77
N ASP A 259 23.25 11.87 6.01
CA ASP A 259 24.00 11.38 7.17
C ASP A 259 23.74 12.20 8.45
N ARG A 260 23.28 13.46 8.33
CA ARG A 260 22.93 14.33 9.48
C ARG A 260 21.64 15.14 9.24
N PRO A 261 20.91 15.55 10.31
CA PRO A 261 19.67 16.32 10.18
C PRO A 261 19.87 17.70 9.56
N ALA A 262 20.97 18.37 9.89
CA ALA A 262 21.40 19.64 9.28
C ALA A 262 21.66 19.47 7.78
N ASP A 263 22.32 18.37 7.40
CA ASP A 263 22.62 18.03 6.01
C ASP A 263 21.34 17.72 5.22
N LEU A 264 20.33 17.10 5.85
CA LEU A 264 19.03 16.80 5.24
C LEU A 264 18.29 18.08 4.82
N ARG A 265 18.21 19.10 5.68
CA ARG A 265 17.52 20.36 5.35
C ARG A 265 18.24 21.12 4.23
N ARG A 266 19.58 21.20 4.29
CA ARG A 266 20.39 21.80 3.22
C ARG A 266 20.28 21.01 1.93
N LEU A 267 20.26 19.68 2.00
CA LEU A 267 20.03 18.78 0.88
C LEU A 267 18.70 19.08 0.18
N PHE A 268 17.60 19.29 0.91
CA PHE A 268 16.30 19.62 0.30
C PHE A 268 16.24 21.01 -0.31
N ALA A 269 16.82 22.02 0.35
CA ALA A 269 16.98 23.33 -0.27
C ALA A 269 17.86 23.24 -1.54
N GLY A 270 18.84 22.33 -1.54
CA GLY A 270 19.64 21.96 -2.69
C GLY A 270 18.84 21.23 -3.78
N VAL A 271 17.93 20.32 -3.42
CA VAL A 271 17.03 19.62 -4.37
C VAL A 271 16.19 20.62 -5.14
N ALA A 272 15.67 21.67 -4.48
CA ALA A 272 14.97 22.77 -5.17
C ALA A 272 15.86 23.40 -6.26
N ALA A 273 17.10 23.72 -5.89
CA ALA A 273 18.08 24.29 -6.82
C ALA A 273 18.38 23.34 -7.98
N LEU A 274 18.50 22.03 -7.71
CA LEU A 274 18.75 21.00 -8.73
C LEU A 274 17.55 20.82 -9.68
N LEU A 275 16.32 20.85 -9.14
CA LEU A 275 15.07 20.79 -9.93
C LEU A 275 14.90 22.02 -10.83
N GLU A 276 15.44 23.17 -10.44
CA GLU A 276 15.53 24.38 -11.26
C GLU A 276 16.71 24.36 -12.27
N GLY A 277 17.45 23.25 -12.35
CA GLY A 277 18.59 23.09 -13.27
C GLY A 277 19.92 23.65 -12.75
N GLY A 278 20.02 23.90 -11.45
CA GLY A 278 21.26 24.30 -10.78
C GLY A 278 22.26 23.13 -10.69
N ARG A 279 23.56 23.46 -10.66
CA ARG A 279 24.65 22.50 -10.43
C ARG A 279 25.37 22.84 -9.13
N ALA A 280 25.49 21.87 -8.23
CA ALA A 280 26.29 22.02 -7.01
C ALA A 280 27.77 22.27 -7.36
N ALA A 281 28.39 23.26 -6.72
CA ALA A 281 29.76 23.65 -7.02
C ALA A 281 30.67 23.73 -5.80
N ALA A 282 30.18 24.21 -4.66
CA ALA A 282 30.96 24.28 -3.44
C ALA A 282 30.11 23.92 -2.23
N ARG A 283 30.69 23.14 -1.30
CA ARG A 283 30.18 22.91 0.05
C ARG A 283 31.31 23.27 1.01
N THR A 284 31.04 24.19 1.92
CA THR A 284 32.06 24.67 2.87
C THR A 284 31.44 25.11 4.19
N THR A 285 32.30 25.35 5.18
CA THR A 285 31.94 25.95 6.47
C THR A 285 32.69 27.26 6.61
N CYS A 286 31.96 28.33 6.90
CA CYS A 286 32.48 29.68 7.10
C CYS A 286 32.43 30.05 8.59
N PRO A 287 33.46 30.71 9.14
CA PRO A 287 34.77 30.96 8.55
C PRO A 287 35.57 29.66 8.35
N GLY A 288 36.36 29.60 7.28
CA GLY A 288 37.20 28.47 6.93
C GLY A 288 38.13 28.81 5.76
N ASP A 289 38.85 27.82 5.22
CA ASP A 289 39.83 28.05 4.14
C ASP A 289 39.20 28.68 2.89
N ALA A 290 37.97 28.32 2.56
CA ALA A 290 37.22 28.85 1.41
C ALA A 290 36.61 30.25 1.66
N CYS A 291 36.49 30.66 2.92
CA CYS A 291 35.88 31.92 3.32
C CYS A 291 36.58 32.50 4.56
N PRO A 292 37.82 33.03 4.39
CA PRO A 292 38.57 33.64 5.46
C PRO A 292 37.76 34.78 6.10
N GLY A 293 37.64 34.78 7.43
CA GLY A 293 36.85 35.78 8.15
C GLY A 293 35.34 35.74 7.90
N GLY A 294 34.82 34.65 7.29
CA GLY A 294 33.39 34.49 7.02
C GLY A 294 32.94 35.05 5.68
N ALA A 295 33.86 35.52 4.83
CA ALA A 295 33.57 36.08 3.52
C ALA A 295 33.81 35.06 2.39
N LEU A 296 32.74 34.49 1.84
CA LEU A 296 32.79 33.49 0.76
C LEU A 296 32.70 34.17 -0.61
N PRO A 297 33.76 34.14 -1.46
CA PRO A 297 33.67 34.62 -2.82
C PRO A 297 32.90 33.62 -3.72
N VAL A 298 31.96 34.14 -4.49
CA VAL A 298 31.11 33.42 -5.43
C VAL A 298 31.24 34.10 -6.81
N PRO A 299 32.16 33.64 -7.67
CA PRO A 299 32.32 34.20 -9.00
C PRO A 299 31.09 33.94 -9.87
N LEU A 300 30.67 34.93 -10.64
CA LEU A 300 29.65 34.79 -11.66
C LEU A 300 30.23 35.25 -13.00
N ASP A 301 30.42 34.30 -13.90
CA ASP A 301 31.01 34.55 -15.23
C ASP A 301 29.94 34.96 -16.25
N ARG A 302 30.40 35.47 -17.40
CA ARG A 302 29.52 35.66 -18.55
C ARG A 302 28.94 34.30 -18.97
N GLY A 303 27.63 34.23 -19.15
CA GLY A 303 26.94 33.00 -19.56
C GLY A 303 26.52 32.07 -18.41
N VAL A 304 26.58 32.52 -17.15
CA VAL A 304 26.02 31.85 -15.97
C VAL A 304 24.85 32.67 -15.43
N ALA A 305 23.61 32.22 -15.59
CA ALA A 305 22.41 33.00 -15.26
C ALA A 305 22.31 33.43 -13.78
N GLY A 306 22.95 32.71 -12.86
CA GLY A 306 22.94 33.07 -11.46
C GLY A 306 23.55 32.04 -10.53
N PHE A 307 23.40 32.25 -9.24
CA PHE A 307 23.73 31.27 -8.21
C PHE A 307 22.70 31.28 -7.07
N ARG A 308 22.65 30.19 -6.32
CA ARG A 308 21.95 30.09 -5.03
C ARG A 308 22.92 29.59 -3.99
N ALA A 309 23.01 30.32 -2.89
CA ALA A 309 23.68 29.88 -1.68
C ALA A 309 22.62 29.40 -0.67
N VAL A 310 22.78 28.20 -0.16
CA VAL A 310 21.99 27.65 0.94
C VAL A 310 22.88 27.69 2.17
N LEU A 311 22.49 28.49 3.16
CA LEU A 311 23.24 28.71 4.39
C LEU A 311 22.47 28.17 5.58
N GLU A 312 23.15 27.46 6.46
CA GLU A 312 22.67 27.21 7.82
C GLU A 312 23.43 28.14 8.76
N THR A 313 22.72 29.13 9.31
CA THR A 313 23.31 30.19 10.12
C THR A 313 22.31 30.78 11.10
N SER A 314 22.80 31.26 12.24
CA SER A 314 22.00 31.91 13.29
C SER A 314 21.85 33.43 13.09
N ALA A 315 22.63 34.02 12.18
CA ALA A 315 22.62 35.46 11.90
C ALA A 315 22.33 35.71 10.41
N PRO A 316 21.64 36.81 10.06
CA PRO A 316 21.38 37.14 8.67
C PRO A 316 22.72 37.40 7.93
N PRO A 317 22.96 36.75 6.77
CA PRO A 317 24.16 37.00 5.99
C PRO A 317 24.11 38.38 5.32
N ARG A 318 25.26 38.85 4.83
CA ARG A 318 25.37 40.05 4.01
C ARG A 318 25.88 39.69 2.63
N LEU A 319 25.44 40.44 1.63
CA LEU A 319 25.86 40.26 0.25
C LEU A 319 26.65 41.48 -0.20
N ILE A 320 27.88 41.25 -0.63
CA ILE A 320 28.70 42.26 -1.30
C ILE A 320 28.60 42.03 -2.80
N ALA A 321 28.08 43.01 -3.51
CA ALA A 321 27.98 42.99 -4.96
C ALA A 321 29.35 43.26 -5.62
N PRO A 322 29.53 42.90 -6.90
CA PRO A 322 30.80 43.10 -7.62
C PRO A 322 31.32 44.54 -7.68
N ASP A 323 30.46 45.54 -7.44
CA ASP A 323 30.82 46.96 -7.33
C ASP A 323 31.28 47.37 -5.91
N ALA A 324 31.47 46.39 -5.02
CA ALA A 324 31.74 46.53 -3.59
C ALA A 324 30.59 47.13 -2.75
N GLY A 325 29.40 47.29 -3.33
CA GLY A 325 28.19 47.64 -2.60
C GLY A 325 27.84 46.57 -1.57
N ARG A 326 27.64 46.96 -0.31
CA ARG A 326 27.26 46.05 0.78
C ARG A 326 25.75 46.11 1.01
N HIS A 327 25.12 44.94 1.04
CA HIS A 327 23.68 44.80 1.20
C HIS A 327 23.37 43.83 2.33
N ASP A 328 22.68 44.32 3.36
CA ASP A 328 22.14 43.46 4.42
C ASP A 328 20.97 42.66 3.87
N LEU A 329 21.00 41.33 4.02
CA LEU A 329 19.98 40.46 3.46
C LEU A 329 18.86 40.23 4.47
N GLY A 330 17.74 40.94 4.25
CA GLY A 330 16.45 40.61 4.87
C GLY A 330 15.65 39.64 3.99
N ALA A 331 14.75 38.86 4.61
CA ALA A 331 13.84 37.99 3.86
C ALA A 331 12.97 38.81 2.88
N GLY A 332 12.81 38.30 1.66
CA GLY A 332 12.07 38.96 0.58
C GLY A 332 12.87 39.03 -0.72
N SER A 333 12.32 39.73 -1.72
CA SER A 333 12.98 39.98 -2.99
C SER A 333 13.50 41.43 -3.07
N SER A 334 14.65 41.59 -3.71
CA SER A 334 15.24 42.89 -4.02
C SER A 334 15.95 42.84 -5.37
N THR A 335 16.40 43.98 -5.86
CA THR A 335 17.19 44.05 -7.11
C THR A 335 18.51 44.75 -6.83
N VAL A 336 19.61 44.08 -7.16
CA VAL A 336 20.98 44.57 -6.95
C VAL A 336 21.74 44.43 -8.26
N LEU A 337 22.21 45.55 -8.82
CA LEU A 337 22.92 45.60 -10.12
C LEU A 337 22.19 44.90 -11.28
N GLY A 338 20.85 44.92 -11.27
CA GLY A 338 20.02 44.25 -12.28
C GLY A 338 19.81 42.75 -12.04
N ALA A 339 20.45 42.17 -11.02
CA ALA A 339 20.12 40.83 -10.54
C ALA A 339 18.92 40.88 -9.59
N ALA A 340 17.99 39.96 -9.74
CA ALA A 340 16.99 39.67 -8.73
C ALA A 340 17.66 38.89 -7.59
N VAL A 341 17.59 39.43 -6.37
CA VAL A 341 18.09 38.79 -5.15
C VAL A 341 16.89 38.36 -4.33
N LEU A 342 16.70 37.06 -4.18
CA LEU A 342 15.65 36.48 -3.35
C LEU A 342 16.29 35.84 -2.12
N VAL A 343 15.85 36.28 -0.95
CA VAL A 343 16.28 35.74 0.33
C VAL A 343 15.09 35.09 1.01
N THR A 344 15.21 33.83 1.35
CA THR A 344 14.22 33.15 2.20
C THR A 344 14.90 32.63 3.45
N THR A 345 14.24 32.79 4.59
CA THR A 345 14.76 32.34 5.88
C THR A 345 13.69 31.57 6.62
N ALA A 346 14.00 30.33 7.02
CA ALA A 346 13.11 29.48 7.80
C ALA A 346 13.93 28.62 8.78
N GLU A 347 13.63 28.73 10.08
CA GLU A 347 14.18 27.87 11.14
C GLU A 347 15.72 27.73 11.09
N GLY A 348 16.47 28.83 10.90
CA GLY A 348 17.95 28.83 10.84
C GLY A 348 18.57 28.43 9.49
N LEU A 349 17.75 28.13 8.47
CA LEU A 349 18.18 27.95 7.09
C LEU A 349 17.86 29.23 6.30
N THR A 350 18.85 29.81 5.65
CA THR A 350 18.72 30.98 4.76
C THR A 350 19.14 30.60 3.36
N THR A 351 18.28 30.79 2.36
CA THR A 351 18.67 30.69 0.95
C THR A 351 18.80 32.08 0.36
N VAL A 352 19.88 32.30 -0.39
CA VAL A 352 20.17 33.54 -1.09
C VAL A 352 20.31 33.19 -2.56
N SER A 353 19.34 33.57 -3.38
CA SER A 353 19.35 33.36 -4.82
C SER A 353 19.64 34.68 -5.52
N VAL A 354 20.65 34.70 -6.39
CA VAL A 354 21.01 35.84 -7.23
C VAL A 354 20.86 35.40 -8.67
N THR A 355 19.84 35.93 -9.36
CA THR A 355 19.48 35.51 -10.72
C THR A 355 19.32 36.72 -11.63
N TYR A 356 19.81 36.62 -12.86
CA TYR A 356 19.61 37.64 -13.88
C TYR A 356 18.40 37.29 -14.76
N PRO A 357 17.35 38.12 -14.78
CA PRO A 357 16.11 37.80 -15.51
C PRO A 357 16.23 37.98 -17.03
N ALA A 358 17.17 38.80 -17.53
CA ALA A 358 17.44 38.97 -18.95
C ALA A 358 18.86 39.51 -19.21
N GLY A 359 19.47 39.07 -20.31
CA GLY A 359 20.82 39.46 -20.75
C GLY A 359 21.96 38.70 -20.06
N PRO A 360 23.14 38.63 -20.70
CA PRO A 360 24.31 37.99 -20.08
C PRO A 360 24.70 38.75 -18.80
N PRO A 361 24.92 38.05 -17.68
CA PRO A 361 25.31 38.68 -16.42
C PRO A 361 26.57 39.52 -16.61
N ARG A 362 26.65 40.63 -15.86
CA ARG A 362 27.95 41.28 -15.68
C ARG A 362 28.85 40.32 -14.93
N SER A 363 29.99 39.98 -15.53
CA SER A 363 30.99 39.15 -14.88
C SER A 363 31.51 39.85 -13.63
N GLY A 364 31.58 39.14 -12.51
CA GLY A 364 32.03 39.71 -11.25
C GLY A 364 32.02 38.69 -10.11
N VAL A 365 32.61 39.05 -8.98
CA VAL A 365 32.64 38.19 -7.79
C VAL A 365 31.66 38.76 -6.77
N TRP A 366 30.62 38.00 -6.46
CA TRP A 366 29.76 38.27 -5.31
C TRP A 366 30.45 37.74 -4.07
N THR A 367 30.32 38.41 -2.93
CA THR A 367 30.84 37.90 -1.66
C THR A 367 29.70 37.74 -0.67
N LEU A 368 29.58 36.55 -0.11
CA LEU A 368 28.60 36.22 0.91
C LEU A 368 29.31 36.26 2.27
N GLU A 369 28.99 37.24 3.08
CA GLU A 369 29.56 37.42 4.43
C GLU A 369 28.62 36.83 5.48
N THR A 370 29.19 36.04 6.40
CA THR A 370 28.44 35.42 7.51
C THR A 370 28.98 35.91 8.85
N ASP A 371 28.09 36.45 9.69
CA ASP A 371 28.42 36.88 11.05
C ASP A 371 28.40 35.69 12.03
N GLY A 372 29.36 34.77 11.86
CA GLY A 372 29.53 33.56 12.68
C GLY A 372 29.66 32.27 11.88
N PRO A 373 29.73 31.10 12.57
CA PRO A 373 29.77 29.80 11.92
C PRO A 373 28.55 29.55 11.03
N ALA A 374 28.78 29.22 9.76
CA ALA A 374 27.74 28.90 8.79
C ALA A 374 28.19 27.76 7.88
N ALA A 375 27.33 26.78 7.66
CA ALA A 375 27.52 25.80 6.59
C ALA A 375 26.90 26.34 5.30
N VAL A 376 27.65 26.39 4.21
CA VAL A 376 27.23 27.01 2.94
C VAL A 376 27.37 26.02 1.79
N ASP A 377 26.28 25.79 1.06
CA ASP A 377 26.25 25.07 -0.21
C ASP A 377 25.91 26.05 -1.35
N VAL A 378 26.72 26.06 -2.41
CA VAL A 378 26.55 26.94 -3.57
C VAL A 378 26.17 26.14 -4.80
N TYR A 379 25.11 26.59 -5.48
CA TYR A 379 24.59 26.05 -6.72
C TYR A 379 24.66 27.13 -7.81
N TYR A 380 25.21 26.80 -8.97
CA TYR A 380 25.21 27.70 -10.13
C TYR A 380 24.11 27.31 -11.11
N PHE A 381 23.41 28.32 -11.63
CA PHE A 381 22.41 28.15 -12.67
C PHE A 381 23.01 28.54 -14.00
N TRP A 382 23.08 27.59 -14.91
CA TRP A 382 23.46 27.90 -16.28
C TRP A 382 22.36 28.73 -16.96
N GLY A 383 21.10 28.36 -16.71
CA GLY A 383 19.93 29.03 -17.28
C GLY A 383 19.81 28.85 -18.79
N VAL A 384 20.38 27.79 -19.36
CA VAL A 384 20.23 27.46 -20.78
C VAL A 384 19.08 26.48 -20.95
N ALA A 385 18.13 26.83 -21.81
CA ALA A 385 17.11 25.93 -22.33
C ALA A 385 17.64 25.28 -23.61
N LEU A 386 17.53 23.94 -23.68
CA LEU A 386 17.81 23.18 -24.88
C LEU A 386 16.53 22.83 -25.62
N GLY A 387 16.61 22.76 -26.95
CA GLY A 387 15.57 22.18 -27.79
C GLY A 387 16.18 21.23 -28.80
N ALA A 388 15.54 20.09 -29.07
CA ALA A 388 15.94 19.14 -30.10
C ALA A 388 14.79 18.98 -31.11
N ALA A 389 15.10 19.09 -32.40
CA ALA A 389 14.10 19.02 -33.46
C ALA A 389 14.66 18.40 -34.75
N ALA A 390 13.75 17.91 -35.58
CA ALA A 390 13.99 17.59 -36.98
C ALA A 390 13.12 18.52 -37.83
N PRO A 391 13.63 19.68 -38.26
CA PRO A 391 12.82 20.72 -38.90
C PRO A 391 12.11 20.23 -40.17
N ASP A 392 12.77 19.34 -40.93
CA ASP A 392 12.25 18.77 -42.17
C ASP A 392 11.57 17.40 -41.97
N GLY A 393 11.44 16.96 -40.71
CA GLY A 393 11.09 15.59 -40.35
C GLY A 393 12.24 14.60 -40.59
N ILE A 394 11.99 13.32 -40.28
CA ILE A 394 12.95 12.24 -40.55
C ILE A 394 12.35 11.31 -41.60
N VAL A 395 13.09 11.03 -42.67
CA VAL A 395 12.66 10.08 -43.72
C VAL A 395 13.52 8.83 -43.65
N VAL A 396 12.89 7.66 -43.47
CA VAL A 396 13.60 6.38 -43.37
C VAL A 396 14.38 6.10 -44.65
N GLY A 397 15.65 5.71 -44.51
CA GLY A 397 16.55 5.43 -45.63
C GLY A 397 17.12 6.67 -46.33
N GLN A 398 16.82 7.89 -45.84
CA GLN A 398 17.38 9.13 -46.36
C GLN A 398 18.10 9.92 -45.25
N PRO A 399 19.16 10.68 -45.59
CA PRO A 399 19.78 11.58 -44.64
C PRO A 399 18.77 12.66 -44.23
N SER A 400 18.56 12.79 -42.93
CA SER A 400 17.62 13.74 -42.33
C SER A 400 18.38 14.68 -41.41
N ARG A 401 18.07 15.98 -41.51
CA ARG A 401 18.72 17.02 -40.73
C ARG A 401 18.09 17.12 -39.34
N LEU A 402 18.94 17.11 -38.32
CA LEU A 402 18.56 17.31 -36.93
C LEU A 402 19.22 18.58 -36.40
N GLU A 403 18.52 19.29 -35.52
CA GLU A 403 19.00 20.50 -34.89
C GLU A 403 18.89 20.42 -33.37
N VAL A 404 19.92 20.94 -32.70
CA VAL A 404 19.88 21.26 -31.28
C VAL A 404 20.02 22.77 -31.13
N THR A 405 19.10 23.37 -30.39
CA THR A 405 19.11 24.80 -30.05
C THR A 405 19.47 24.97 -28.58
N ALA A 406 20.30 25.98 -28.29
CA ALA A 406 20.71 26.36 -26.94
C ALA A 406 20.50 27.87 -26.78
N ARG A 407 19.54 28.25 -25.92
CA ARG A 407 19.14 29.65 -25.70
C ARG A 407 18.92 29.93 -24.22
N PHE A 408 19.10 31.17 -23.82
CA PHE A 408 18.63 31.64 -22.51
C PHE A 408 17.09 31.86 -22.54
N PRO A 409 16.42 31.94 -21.38
CA PRO A 409 14.97 32.18 -21.28
C PRO A 409 14.48 33.42 -22.02
N ASP A 410 15.33 34.42 -22.21
CA ASP A 410 15.03 35.64 -22.99
C ASP A 410 15.15 35.46 -24.52
N GLY A 411 15.50 34.24 -24.98
CA GLY A 411 15.67 33.88 -26.39
C GLY A 411 17.09 34.13 -26.93
N THR A 412 17.97 34.76 -26.14
CA THR A 412 19.34 35.07 -26.55
C THR A 412 20.11 33.77 -26.83
N PRO A 413 20.80 33.65 -27.97
CA PRO A 413 21.57 32.45 -28.29
C PRO A 413 22.79 32.32 -27.37
N VAL A 414 23.11 31.08 -27.00
CA VAL A 414 24.33 30.77 -26.23
C VAL A 414 25.56 31.03 -27.10
N ASP A 415 26.50 31.83 -26.58
CA ASP A 415 27.77 32.15 -27.22
C ASP A 415 28.88 31.21 -26.70
N PRO A 416 29.44 30.31 -27.53
CA PRO A 416 30.51 29.42 -27.12
C PRO A 416 31.74 30.14 -26.54
N ALA A 417 32.00 31.39 -26.94
CA ALA A 417 33.16 32.16 -26.47
C ALA A 417 33.07 32.55 -24.98
N ALA A 418 31.91 32.41 -24.35
CA ALA A 418 31.73 32.61 -22.92
C ALA A 418 32.28 31.44 -22.07
N TYR A 419 32.68 30.33 -22.70
CA TYR A 419 33.05 29.09 -22.03
C TYR A 419 34.46 28.64 -22.41
N GLN A 420 35.17 28.03 -21.47
CA GLN A 420 36.43 27.32 -21.72
C GLN A 420 36.19 26.03 -22.51
N SER A 421 35.08 25.35 -22.20
CA SER A 421 34.59 24.19 -22.93
C SER A 421 33.07 24.21 -22.98
N LEU A 422 32.52 23.79 -24.12
CA LEU A 422 31.09 23.58 -24.33
C LEU A 422 30.93 22.29 -25.11
N HIS A 423 30.34 21.29 -24.47
CA HIS A 423 30.05 19.99 -25.06
C HIS A 423 28.57 19.85 -25.28
N LEU A 424 28.18 19.64 -26.53
CA LEU A 424 26.80 19.38 -26.95
C LEU A 424 26.75 18.00 -27.59
N SER A 425 25.81 17.18 -27.15
CA SER A 425 25.53 15.89 -27.78
C SER A 425 24.06 15.76 -28.12
N LEU A 426 23.78 15.06 -29.22
CA LEU A 426 22.45 14.67 -29.65
C LEU A 426 22.46 13.17 -29.92
N ARG A 427 21.43 12.47 -29.44
CA ARG A 427 21.15 11.09 -29.80
C ARG A 427 19.81 11.00 -30.50
N ALA A 428 19.74 10.16 -31.52
CA ALA A 428 18.52 9.83 -32.24
C ALA A 428 18.34 8.31 -32.23
N GLY A 429 17.29 7.82 -31.56
CA GLY A 429 17.03 6.38 -31.46
C GLY A 429 18.17 5.61 -30.78
N GLY A 430 18.86 6.25 -29.83
CA GLY A 430 20.00 5.68 -29.11
C GLY A 430 21.36 5.81 -29.81
N ALA A 431 21.40 6.22 -31.08
CA ALA A 431 22.64 6.46 -31.81
C ALA A 431 23.11 7.92 -31.65
N ASP A 432 24.42 8.12 -31.46
CA ASP A 432 25.01 9.47 -31.42
C ASP A 432 24.94 10.13 -32.81
N VAL A 433 24.49 11.38 -32.84
CA VAL A 433 24.40 12.20 -34.05
C VAL A 433 25.58 13.18 -34.03
N PRO A 434 26.49 13.14 -35.02
CA PRO A 434 27.60 14.09 -35.09
C PRO A 434 27.05 15.49 -35.37
N LEU A 435 27.23 16.40 -34.41
CA LEU A 435 26.81 17.80 -34.52
C LEU A 435 27.95 18.67 -35.05
N GLY A 436 27.60 19.64 -35.88
CA GLY A 436 28.49 20.75 -36.24
C GLY A 436 28.74 21.72 -35.07
N THR A 437 29.49 22.79 -35.34
CA THR A 437 29.73 23.84 -34.35
C THR A 437 28.44 24.59 -34.03
N LEU A 438 28.29 25.00 -32.77
CA LEU A 438 27.17 25.85 -32.35
C LEU A 438 27.33 27.25 -32.94
N ALA A 439 26.43 27.62 -33.85
CA ALA A 439 26.41 28.93 -34.52
C ALA A 439 25.04 29.59 -34.32
N GLY A 440 25.01 30.82 -33.78
CA GLY A 440 23.75 31.51 -33.51
C GLY A 440 22.82 30.78 -32.53
N GLY A 441 23.39 29.96 -31.64
CA GLY A 441 22.65 29.13 -30.69
C GLY A 441 22.06 27.84 -31.29
N THR A 442 22.41 27.48 -32.53
CA THR A 442 21.96 26.22 -33.16
C THR A 442 23.15 25.39 -33.64
N ALA A 443 23.13 24.09 -33.38
CA ALA A 443 24.04 23.12 -33.95
C ALA A 443 23.21 22.10 -34.74
N SER A 444 23.65 21.75 -35.95
CA SER A 444 22.97 20.77 -36.78
C SER A 444 23.83 19.55 -37.06
N GLY A 445 23.19 18.40 -37.17
CA GLY A 445 23.80 17.15 -37.61
C GLY A 445 22.89 16.43 -38.60
N GLU A 446 23.41 15.37 -39.22
CA GLU A 446 22.62 14.50 -40.10
C GLU A 446 22.59 13.09 -39.53
N VAL A 447 21.44 12.43 -39.65
CA VAL A 447 21.28 11.01 -39.35
C VAL A 447 20.57 10.32 -40.51
N THR A 448 20.99 9.11 -40.84
CA THR A 448 20.27 8.24 -41.77
C THR A 448 19.73 7.05 -41.00
N LEU A 449 18.40 6.94 -40.91
CA LEU A 449 17.79 5.77 -40.29
C LEU A 449 17.86 4.58 -41.27
N PRO A 450 18.26 3.39 -40.80
CA PRO A 450 18.26 2.21 -41.66
C PRO A 450 16.83 1.85 -42.12
N PRO A 451 16.66 1.28 -43.32
CA PRO A 451 15.41 0.60 -43.70
C PRO A 451 15.12 -0.47 -42.65
N GLY A 452 13.92 -0.52 -42.07
CA GLY A 452 13.69 -1.30 -40.84
C GLY A 452 13.49 -0.45 -39.58
N GLY A 453 13.92 0.82 -39.61
CA GLY A 453 13.99 1.70 -38.45
C GLY A 453 12.65 1.95 -37.74
N PRO A 454 12.69 2.48 -36.51
CA PRO A 454 11.48 2.72 -35.73
C PRO A 454 10.64 3.85 -36.33
N ALA A 455 9.32 3.72 -36.24
CA ALA A 455 8.38 4.73 -36.75
C ALA A 455 8.37 6.05 -35.93
N ALA A 456 8.87 6.01 -34.70
CA ALA A 456 9.13 7.18 -33.88
C ALA A 456 10.58 7.11 -33.40
N VAL A 457 11.28 8.24 -33.51
CA VAL A 457 12.66 8.38 -33.08
C VAL A 457 12.69 9.30 -31.87
N PRO A 458 13.05 8.79 -30.67
CA PRO A 458 13.35 9.65 -29.55
C PRO A 458 14.65 10.42 -29.84
N LEU A 459 14.59 11.73 -29.66
CA LEU A 459 15.73 12.63 -29.65
C LEU A 459 16.07 12.95 -28.19
N SER A 460 17.34 12.83 -27.82
CA SER A 460 17.84 13.32 -26.53
C SER A 460 19.08 14.19 -26.74
N ALA A 461 18.99 15.44 -26.27
CA ALA A 461 20.07 16.40 -26.31
C ALA A 461 20.60 16.65 -24.90
N LEU A 462 21.93 16.73 -24.77
CA LEU A 462 22.62 17.04 -23.53
C LEU A 462 23.67 18.10 -23.79
N ALA A 463 23.76 19.09 -22.91
CA ALA A 463 24.83 20.07 -22.94
C ALA A 463 25.54 20.15 -21.58
N THR A 464 26.85 20.30 -21.60
CA THR A 464 27.68 20.61 -20.41
C THR A 464 28.70 21.67 -20.79
N ALA A 465 29.09 22.52 -19.85
CA ALA A 465 30.06 23.57 -20.12
C ALA A 465 30.94 23.87 -18.91
N THR A 466 32.06 24.54 -19.15
CA THR A 466 32.91 25.14 -18.13
C THR A 466 33.04 26.63 -18.42
N SER A 467 32.61 27.48 -17.50
CA SER A 467 32.61 28.95 -17.70
C SER A 467 34.01 29.52 -17.82
N ALA A 468 34.14 30.67 -18.51
CA ALA A 468 35.35 31.47 -18.53
C ALA A 468 35.13 32.84 -17.87
N PRO A 469 36.10 33.36 -17.08
CA PRO A 469 37.40 32.77 -16.77
C PRO A 469 37.42 31.85 -15.54
N SER A 470 36.36 31.81 -14.72
CA SER A 470 36.39 31.21 -13.38
C SER A 470 36.35 29.69 -13.35
N GLY A 471 36.13 29.02 -14.49
CA GLY A 471 36.18 27.56 -14.57
C GLY A 471 35.00 26.87 -13.88
N ILE A 472 33.84 27.52 -13.79
CA ILE A 472 32.67 26.98 -13.12
C ILE A 472 32.09 25.87 -13.98
N ALA A 473 31.94 24.67 -13.42
CA ALA A 473 31.24 23.59 -14.10
C ALA A 473 29.74 23.92 -14.21
N LEU A 474 29.17 23.74 -15.40
CA LEU A 474 27.77 24.05 -15.71
C LEU A 474 27.07 22.84 -16.33
N GLY A 475 25.76 22.79 -16.15
CA GLY A 475 24.90 21.71 -16.61
C GLY A 475 25.00 20.43 -15.74
N PRO A 476 24.50 19.29 -16.21
CA PRO A 476 23.94 19.11 -17.54
C PRO A 476 22.67 19.94 -17.77
N ALA A 477 22.48 20.45 -18.99
CA ALA A 477 21.17 20.86 -19.49
C ALA A 477 20.67 19.75 -20.42
N ALA A 478 19.39 19.40 -20.37
CA ALA A 478 18.84 18.30 -21.13
C ALA A 478 17.53 18.70 -21.82
N ALA A 479 17.30 18.12 -23.00
CA ALA A 479 16.02 18.19 -23.70
C ALA A 479 15.72 16.85 -24.37
N SER A 480 14.45 16.48 -24.40
CA SER A 480 13.96 15.31 -25.12
C SER A 480 12.80 15.69 -26.03
N ALA A 481 12.72 15.02 -27.17
CA ALA A 481 11.62 15.16 -28.10
C ALA A 481 11.38 13.80 -28.78
N THR A 482 10.18 13.57 -29.30
CA THR A 482 9.90 12.40 -30.14
C THR A 482 9.50 12.90 -31.53
N VAL A 483 10.18 12.42 -32.56
CA VAL A 483 9.91 12.78 -33.95
C VAL A 483 9.42 11.56 -34.70
N THR A 484 8.33 11.72 -35.46
CA THR A 484 7.81 10.66 -36.34
C THR A 484 8.74 10.48 -37.55
N ALA A 485 9.15 9.24 -37.79
CA ALA A 485 9.88 8.87 -39.00
C ALA A 485 8.89 8.59 -40.13
N ALA A 486 8.90 9.44 -41.15
CA ALA A 486 8.13 9.25 -42.36
C ALA A 486 8.77 8.19 -43.26
N LEU A 487 7.93 7.41 -43.92
CA LEU A 487 8.34 6.52 -45.00
C LEU A 487 8.34 7.27 -46.33
N PRO A 488 9.09 6.80 -47.33
CA PRO A 488 9.00 7.35 -48.68
C PRO A 488 7.56 7.35 -49.20
N PRO A 489 7.13 8.33 -50.02
CA PRO A 489 5.72 8.54 -50.36
C PRO A 489 5.03 7.37 -51.09
N ALA A 490 5.80 6.40 -51.60
CA ALA A 490 5.28 5.20 -52.23
C ALA A 490 4.73 4.16 -51.23
N PHE A 491 5.08 4.26 -49.95
CA PHE A 491 4.64 3.38 -48.87
C PHE A 491 3.41 3.96 -48.13
N PRO A 492 2.65 3.12 -47.40
CA PRO A 492 1.61 3.63 -46.51
C PRO A 492 2.21 4.48 -45.37
N ARG A 493 1.45 5.46 -44.90
CA ARG A 493 1.76 6.28 -43.73
C ARG A 493 1.30 5.56 -42.46
N LEU A 494 2.14 5.59 -41.43
CA LEU A 494 1.81 5.09 -40.10
C LEU A 494 1.44 6.30 -39.22
N ASP A 495 0.15 6.51 -39.03
CA ASP A 495 -0.38 7.68 -38.31
C ASP A 495 -0.16 7.56 -36.79
N THR A 496 -0.16 6.32 -36.28
CA THR A 496 0.22 5.99 -34.90
C THR A 496 1.57 5.27 -34.88
N PRO A 497 2.69 5.96 -34.58
CA PRO A 497 4.02 5.38 -34.71
C PRO A 497 4.39 4.41 -33.58
N ARG A 498 3.53 4.22 -32.57
CA ARG A 498 3.70 3.30 -31.44
C ARG A 498 2.39 2.56 -31.20
N LEU A 499 2.50 1.27 -30.85
CA LEU A 499 1.37 0.47 -30.37
C LEU A 499 1.37 0.47 -28.84
N THR A 500 0.49 1.29 -28.26
CA THR A 500 0.33 1.39 -26.82
C THR A 500 -0.92 0.62 -26.38
N PHE A 501 -0.76 -0.22 -25.38
CA PHE A 501 -1.86 -0.91 -24.71
C PHE A 501 -2.20 -0.20 -23.40
N PRO A 502 -3.47 -0.21 -22.96
CA PRO A 502 -3.82 0.22 -21.61
C PRO A 502 -3.08 -0.64 -20.57
N THR A 503 -2.90 -0.12 -19.37
CA THR A 503 -2.31 -0.88 -18.25
C THR A 503 -3.20 -2.08 -17.91
N LEU A 504 -2.59 -3.25 -17.77
CA LEU A 504 -3.27 -4.48 -17.35
C LEU A 504 -3.30 -4.52 -15.82
N SER A 505 -4.42 -4.14 -15.21
CA SER A 505 -4.62 -4.20 -13.75
C SER A 505 -5.34 -5.47 -13.30
N ASP A 506 -6.42 -5.83 -13.99
CA ASP A 506 -7.35 -6.91 -13.58
C ASP A 506 -7.50 -8.00 -14.64
N THR A 507 -6.76 -7.89 -15.73
CA THR A 507 -6.81 -8.80 -16.88
C THR A 507 -5.41 -9.20 -17.31
N THR A 508 -5.30 -10.32 -18.01
CA THR A 508 -4.06 -10.76 -18.68
C THR A 508 -4.10 -10.44 -20.18
N ALA A 509 -5.05 -9.62 -20.62
CA ALA A 509 -5.21 -9.25 -22.01
C ALA A 509 -5.68 -7.79 -22.17
N ALA A 510 -5.19 -7.13 -23.22
CA ALA A 510 -5.54 -5.78 -23.59
C ALA A 510 -5.57 -5.63 -25.12
N THR A 511 -6.32 -4.64 -25.61
CA THR A 511 -6.38 -4.31 -27.05
C THR A 511 -5.75 -2.95 -27.28
N GLY A 512 -5.00 -2.83 -28.38
CA GLY A 512 -4.44 -1.58 -28.87
C GLY A 512 -4.64 -1.49 -30.37
N THR A 513 -4.71 -0.28 -30.91
CA THR A 513 -5.04 -0.04 -32.32
C THR A 513 -3.92 0.73 -33.01
N LEU A 514 -3.53 0.27 -34.19
CA LEU A 514 -2.68 1.04 -35.11
C LEU A 514 -3.53 1.68 -36.21
N LEU A 515 -3.33 2.96 -36.46
CA LEU A 515 -3.92 3.67 -37.60
C LEU A 515 -2.89 3.80 -38.72
N LEU A 516 -3.25 3.30 -39.91
CA LEU A 516 -2.44 3.41 -41.11
C LEU A 516 -3.25 4.05 -42.23
N THR A 517 -2.58 4.86 -43.05
CA THR A 517 -3.16 5.48 -44.24
C THR A 517 -2.43 5.01 -45.50
N GLY A 518 -3.17 4.54 -46.50
CA GLY A 518 -2.58 4.09 -47.77
C GLY A 518 -1.87 5.22 -48.54
N SER A 519 -0.90 4.87 -49.41
CA SER A 519 -0.20 5.85 -50.24
C SER A 519 -1.14 6.56 -51.21
N ASP A 520 -0.91 7.85 -51.47
CA ASP A 520 -1.65 8.59 -52.49
C ASP A 520 -1.27 8.15 -53.92
N ARG A 521 -0.21 7.34 -54.08
CA ARG A 521 0.28 6.85 -55.37
C ARG A 521 -0.36 5.53 -55.82
N GLY A 522 -1.17 4.89 -54.97
CA GLY A 522 -1.85 3.64 -55.30
C GLY A 522 -2.15 2.77 -54.08
N PRO A 523 -2.78 1.61 -54.27
CA PRO A 523 -3.10 0.69 -53.19
C PRO A 523 -1.80 0.14 -52.56
N THR A 524 -1.80 0.01 -51.24
CA THR A 524 -0.66 -0.48 -50.45
C THR A 524 -1.11 -1.59 -49.52
N ARG A 525 -0.17 -2.34 -48.94
CA ARG A 525 -0.45 -3.43 -48.01
C ARG A 525 0.51 -3.36 -46.83
N ALA A 526 0.00 -3.67 -45.63
CA ALA A 526 0.79 -3.85 -44.43
C ALA A 526 0.59 -5.26 -43.89
N CYS A 527 1.65 -5.97 -43.54
CA CYS A 527 1.60 -7.31 -42.95
C CYS A 527 2.41 -7.33 -41.66
N TYR A 528 1.85 -7.88 -40.58
CA TYR A 528 2.56 -8.00 -39.32
C TYR A 528 3.20 -9.38 -39.19
N ALA A 529 4.33 -9.43 -38.49
CA ALA A 529 4.90 -10.66 -37.98
C ALA A 529 5.04 -10.56 -36.45
N PRO A 530 5.02 -11.69 -35.72
CA PRO A 530 5.37 -11.70 -34.32
C PRO A 530 6.79 -11.14 -34.14
N GLY A 531 6.94 -10.20 -33.22
CA GLY A 531 8.22 -9.60 -32.89
C GLY A 531 8.71 -9.98 -31.50
N PRO A 532 9.98 -9.65 -31.16
CA PRO A 532 10.48 -9.84 -29.82
C PRO A 532 9.78 -8.90 -28.85
N LEU A 533 9.12 -9.48 -27.85
CA LEU A 533 8.52 -8.78 -26.71
C LEU A 533 9.17 -9.29 -25.44
N THR A 534 9.53 -8.37 -24.56
CA THR A 534 10.03 -8.65 -23.22
C THR A 534 9.05 -8.12 -22.19
N GLY A 535 8.91 -8.85 -21.09
CA GLY A 535 8.15 -8.44 -19.93
C GLY A 535 8.73 -9.10 -18.67
N PRO A 536 8.26 -8.72 -17.48
CA PRO A 536 8.75 -9.27 -16.23
C PRO A 536 8.56 -10.79 -16.20
N ALA A 537 9.51 -11.51 -15.59
CA ALA A 537 9.54 -12.97 -15.60
C ALA A 537 8.23 -13.59 -15.06
N MET A 538 7.62 -12.93 -14.07
CA MET A 538 6.36 -13.37 -13.47
C MET A 538 5.15 -13.24 -14.41
N ALA A 539 5.22 -12.43 -15.47
CA ALA A 539 4.14 -12.32 -16.46
C ALA A 539 4.04 -13.56 -17.36
N GLY A 540 5.07 -14.42 -17.35
CA GLY A 540 5.15 -15.58 -18.23
C GLY A 540 5.30 -15.19 -19.70
N ARG A 541 4.69 -15.96 -20.61
CA ARG A 541 4.77 -15.68 -22.05
C ARG A 541 3.96 -14.42 -22.39
N VAL A 542 4.62 -13.46 -23.02
CA VAL A 542 3.99 -12.25 -23.56
C VAL A 542 3.88 -12.37 -25.08
N ALA A 543 2.70 -12.10 -25.63
CA ALA A 543 2.47 -12.15 -27.07
C ALA A 543 1.51 -11.04 -27.53
N VAL A 544 1.76 -10.51 -28.72
CA VAL A 544 0.84 -9.62 -29.43
C VAL A 544 0.37 -10.30 -30.71
N THR A 545 -0.95 -10.34 -30.92
CA THR A 545 -1.59 -10.96 -32.09
C THR A 545 -2.64 -10.03 -32.69
N SER A 546 -3.05 -10.26 -33.94
CA SER A 546 -4.19 -9.60 -34.56
C SER A 546 -5.06 -10.62 -35.28
N ASP A 547 -6.35 -10.34 -35.44
CA ASP A 547 -7.31 -11.19 -36.14
C ASP A 547 -6.97 -11.36 -37.63
N GLN A 548 -6.28 -10.39 -38.21
CA GLN A 548 -5.82 -10.41 -39.59
C GLN A 548 -4.31 -10.22 -39.67
N ARG A 549 -3.66 -11.03 -40.52
CA ARG A 549 -2.19 -11.00 -40.69
C ARG A 549 -1.72 -9.84 -41.57
N CYS A 550 -2.53 -9.46 -42.54
CA CYS A 550 -2.26 -8.35 -43.45
C CYS A 550 -3.51 -7.48 -43.58
N LEU A 551 -3.28 -6.19 -43.76
CA LEU A 551 -4.29 -5.17 -43.99
C LEU A 551 -4.03 -4.50 -45.35
N ASP A 552 -5.05 -4.54 -46.21
CA ASP A 552 -5.06 -3.82 -47.49
C ASP A 552 -5.50 -2.37 -47.28
N LEU A 553 -4.69 -1.45 -47.80
CA LEU A 553 -4.85 -0.01 -47.66
C LEU A 553 -5.12 0.62 -49.03
N PRO A 554 -6.37 0.98 -49.35
CA PRO A 554 -6.69 1.74 -50.55
C PRO A 554 -5.95 3.08 -50.58
N ALA A 555 -5.76 3.63 -51.78
CA ALA A 555 -5.02 4.87 -51.95
C ALA A 555 -5.65 6.02 -51.13
N GLY A 556 -4.84 6.65 -50.26
CA GLY A 556 -5.26 7.74 -49.38
C GLY A 556 -6.26 7.37 -48.27
N ALA A 557 -6.67 6.10 -48.12
CA ALA A 557 -7.65 5.70 -47.12
C ALA A 557 -7.00 5.31 -45.79
N ALA A 558 -7.52 5.84 -44.69
CA ALA A 558 -7.13 5.46 -43.32
C ALA A 558 -7.88 4.20 -42.87
N ARG A 559 -7.18 3.28 -42.20
CA ARG A 559 -7.72 2.05 -41.61
C ARG A 559 -7.13 1.81 -40.22
N ALA A 560 -8.01 1.47 -39.29
CA ALA A 560 -7.64 0.97 -37.97
C ALA A 560 -7.31 -0.53 -38.04
N TRP A 561 -6.25 -0.93 -37.33
CA TRP A 561 -5.80 -2.31 -37.21
C TRP A 561 -5.64 -2.66 -35.73
N ASP A 562 -6.52 -3.53 -35.23
CA ASP A 562 -6.52 -3.92 -33.83
C ASP A 562 -5.54 -5.07 -33.55
N PHE A 563 -4.87 -4.96 -32.41
CA PHE A 563 -3.93 -5.92 -31.86
C PHE A 563 -4.32 -6.27 -30.43
N HIS A 564 -4.08 -7.52 -30.04
CA HIS A 564 -4.36 -8.06 -28.72
C HIS A 564 -3.04 -8.47 -28.05
N LEU A 565 -2.73 -7.85 -26.92
CA LEU A 565 -1.66 -8.25 -26.02
C LEU A 565 -2.20 -9.31 -25.05
N ARG A 566 -1.44 -10.38 -24.83
CA ARG A 566 -1.72 -11.41 -23.81
C ARG A 566 -0.48 -11.73 -22.98
N THR A 567 -0.67 -11.88 -21.68
CA THR A 567 0.33 -12.38 -20.73
C THR A 567 -0.09 -13.74 -20.16
N GLY A 568 0.87 -14.51 -19.64
CA GLY A 568 0.60 -15.80 -18.99
C GLY A 568 0.03 -15.66 -17.59
N ALA A 569 0.41 -14.61 -16.86
CA ALA A 569 -0.06 -14.31 -15.51
C ALA A 569 -0.04 -12.81 -15.21
N PRO A 570 -0.78 -12.34 -14.18
CA PRO A 570 -0.65 -10.97 -13.68
C PRO A 570 0.70 -10.74 -13.01
N ALA A 571 1.35 -9.62 -13.32
CA ALA A 571 2.66 -9.24 -12.80
C ALA A 571 2.75 -7.73 -12.65
N ASP A 572 3.79 -7.26 -11.98
CA ASP A 572 4.12 -5.84 -11.89
C ASP A 572 5.32 -5.53 -12.78
N GLY A 573 5.25 -4.42 -13.51
CA GLY A 573 6.32 -3.96 -14.39
C GLY A 573 5.78 -3.47 -15.71
N ARG A 574 6.51 -3.74 -16.80
CA ARG A 574 6.11 -3.29 -18.14
C ARG A 574 6.39 -4.34 -19.21
N VAL A 575 5.61 -4.29 -20.28
CA VAL A 575 5.92 -4.97 -21.54
C VAL A 575 6.55 -3.96 -22.47
N GLU A 576 7.65 -4.35 -23.10
CA GLU A 576 8.35 -3.57 -24.11
C GLU A 576 8.84 -4.47 -25.24
N GLY A 577 8.93 -3.93 -26.44
CA GLY A 577 9.50 -4.64 -27.58
C GLY A 577 9.10 -3.99 -28.89
N THR A 578 9.16 -4.76 -29.97
CA THR A 578 8.82 -4.25 -31.30
C THR A 578 7.91 -5.21 -32.05
N LEU A 579 6.98 -4.65 -32.80
CA LEU A 579 6.12 -5.35 -33.75
C LEU A 579 6.62 -5.05 -35.17
N PRO A 580 7.25 -6.02 -35.86
CA PRO A 580 7.69 -5.82 -37.23
C PRO A 580 6.48 -5.78 -38.18
N LEU A 581 6.36 -4.66 -38.90
CA LEU A 581 5.42 -4.49 -40.00
C LEU A 581 6.16 -4.47 -41.32
N THR A 582 5.85 -5.42 -42.20
CA THR A 582 6.27 -5.39 -43.60
C THR A 582 5.27 -4.58 -44.40
N LEU A 583 5.73 -3.48 -44.98
CA LEU A 583 4.94 -2.56 -45.78
C LEU A 583 5.30 -2.75 -47.26
N THR A 584 4.29 -2.86 -48.10
CA THR A 584 4.42 -2.96 -49.56
C THR A 584 4.06 -1.62 -50.19
N ALA A 585 4.94 -1.13 -51.06
CA ALA A 585 4.74 0.12 -51.79
C ALA A 585 3.63 -0.01 -52.85
N ALA A 586 3.16 1.14 -53.34
CA ALA A 586 2.09 1.24 -54.34
C ALA A 586 2.42 0.59 -55.70
N ASP A 587 3.72 0.39 -56.00
CA ASP A 587 4.17 -0.34 -57.20
C ASP A 587 4.12 -1.87 -57.06
N GLY A 588 3.87 -2.36 -55.84
CA GLY A 588 3.83 -3.79 -55.50
C GLY A 588 5.19 -4.50 -55.55
N GLN A 589 6.28 -3.82 -55.89
CA GLN A 589 7.62 -4.40 -56.06
C GLN A 589 8.51 -4.11 -54.85
N ALA A 590 8.44 -2.89 -54.29
CA ALA A 590 9.24 -2.52 -53.14
C ALA A 590 8.57 -2.93 -51.82
N THR A 591 9.32 -3.60 -50.94
CA THR A 591 8.91 -3.86 -49.56
C THR A 591 9.92 -3.28 -48.59
N THR A 592 9.44 -2.81 -47.45
CA THR A 592 10.27 -2.37 -46.33
C THR A 592 9.68 -2.91 -45.04
N THR A 593 10.53 -3.19 -44.06
CA THR A 593 10.07 -3.53 -42.72
C THR A 593 10.16 -2.28 -41.84
N VAL A 594 9.25 -2.14 -40.89
CA VAL A 594 9.26 -1.07 -39.89
C VAL A 594 9.04 -1.70 -38.53
N ALA A 595 9.90 -1.40 -37.57
CA ALA A 595 9.73 -1.84 -36.19
C ALA A 595 8.81 -0.86 -35.45
N VAL A 596 7.56 -1.26 -35.19
CA VAL A 596 6.64 -0.44 -34.39
C VAL A 596 6.88 -0.73 -32.91
N PRO A 597 7.29 0.23 -32.08
CA PRO A 597 7.48 0.00 -30.65
C PRO A 597 6.16 -0.40 -29.98
N VAL A 598 6.23 -1.39 -29.10
CA VAL A 598 5.10 -1.90 -28.32
C VAL A 598 5.34 -1.59 -26.84
N THR A 599 4.35 -1.02 -26.17
CA THR A 599 4.43 -0.74 -24.73
C THR A 599 3.12 -1.05 -24.00
N ALA A 600 3.22 -1.66 -22.83
CA ALA A 600 2.10 -1.82 -21.88
C ALA A 600 2.60 -1.78 -20.44
N GLY A 601 1.79 -1.26 -19.52
CA GLY A 601 2.01 -1.40 -18.08
C GLY A 601 1.37 -2.68 -17.54
N LEU A 602 2.00 -3.33 -16.58
CA LEU A 602 1.44 -4.48 -15.86
C LEU A 602 1.35 -4.14 -14.37
N VAL A 603 0.18 -4.40 -13.79
CA VAL A 603 -0.10 -4.25 -12.36
C VAL A 603 -0.76 -5.54 -11.87
N ARG A 604 -0.26 -6.09 -10.77
CA ARG A 604 -0.88 -7.27 -10.17
C ARG A 604 -2.15 -6.88 -9.39
N PRO A 605 -3.32 -7.48 -9.69
CA PRO A 605 -4.54 -7.23 -8.93
C PRO A 605 -4.47 -7.84 -7.53
N VAL A 606 -5.18 -7.24 -6.59
CA VAL A 606 -5.43 -7.84 -5.28
C VAL A 606 -6.52 -8.90 -5.43
N ASN A 607 -6.30 -10.12 -4.91
CA ASN A 607 -7.33 -11.17 -4.93
C ASN A 607 -8.45 -10.83 -3.93
N GLU A 608 -9.46 -10.08 -4.40
CA GLU A 608 -10.59 -9.64 -3.56
C GLU A 608 -11.39 -10.80 -2.94
N PRO A 609 -11.69 -11.91 -3.66
CA PRO A 609 -12.35 -13.06 -3.06
C PRO A 609 -11.57 -13.66 -1.88
N LEU A 610 -10.25 -13.80 -2.02
CA LEU A 610 -9.40 -14.30 -0.93
C LEU A 610 -9.36 -13.32 0.24
N ARG A 611 -9.23 -12.01 -0.03
CA ARG A 611 -9.22 -10.97 1.01
C ARG A 611 -10.52 -10.96 1.79
N TRP A 612 -11.67 -10.94 1.10
CA TRP A 612 -12.98 -10.98 1.75
C TRP A 612 -13.26 -12.30 2.44
N GLY A 613 -12.83 -13.43 1.85
CA GLY A 613 -12.94 -14.75 2.46
C GLY A 613 -12.15 -14.86 3.77
N LEU A 614 -10.91 -14.38 3.79
CA LEU A 614 -10.08 -14.35 4.99
C LEU A 614 -10.66 -13.42 6.06
N THR A 615 -11.13 -12.24 5.64
CA THR A 615 -11.79 -11.28 6.55
C THR A 615 -13.04 -11.89 7.17
N ALA A 616 -13.91 -12.53 6.38
CA ALA A 616 -15.10 -13.21 6.87
C ALA A 616 -14.74 -14.35 7.84
N ALA A 617 -13.72 -15.15 7.53
CA ALA A 617 -13.25 -16.21 8.41
C ALA A 617 -12.74 -15.67 9.76
N LEU A 618 -11.96 -14.58 9.75
CA LEU A 618 -11.47 -13.94 10.96
C LEU A 618 -12.59 -13.32 11.79
N VAL A 619 -13.59 -12.69 11.16
CA VAL A 619 -14.77 -12.18 11.85
C VAL A 619 -15.60 -13.30 12.48
N LEU A 620 -15.82 -14.40 11.74
CA LEU A 620 -16.51 -15.59 12.26
C LEU A 620 -15.75 -16.18 13.45
N LEU A 621 -14.41 -16.25 13.37
CA LEU A 621 -13.57 -16.70 14.47
C LEU A 621 -13.68 -15.77 15.69
N ALA A 622 -13.65 -14.44 15.47
CA ALA A 622 -13.79 -13.44 16.52
C ALA A 622 -15.16 -13.50 17.21
N LEU A 623 -16.22 -13.91 16.51
CA LEU A 623 -17.55 -14.15 17.09
C LEU A 623 -17.67 -15.52 17.77
N ALA A 624 -17.04 -16.55 17.20
CA ALA A 624 -17.06 -17.91 17.73
C ALA A 624 -16.33 -18.01 19.07
N VAL A 625 -15.20 -17.33 19.24
CA VAL A 625 -14.39 -17.40 20.47
C VAL A 625 -15.19 -16.98 21.73
N PRO A 626 -15.85 -15.80 21.79
CA PRO A 626 -16.72 -15.44 22.91
C PRO A 626 -17.88 -16.41 23.12
N CYS A 627 -18.47 -16.95 22.04
CA CYS A 627 -19.55 -17.92 22.14
C CYS A 627 -19.09 -19.23 22.78
N VAL A 628 -17.92 -19.74 22.39
CA VAL A 628 -17.31 -20.94 22.96
C VAL A 628 -16.94 -20.71 24.42
N ILE A 629 -16.35 -19.55 24.75
CA ILE A 629 -16.02 -19.18 26.13
C ILE A 629 -17.29 -19.13 26.99
N GLY A 630 -18.37 -18.48 26.51
CA GLY A 630 -19.65 -18.41 27.20
C GLY A 630 -20.28 -19.79 27.41
N TRP A 631 -20.30 -20.62 26.37
CA TRP A 631 -20.80 -21.99 26.46
C TRP A 631 -19.99 -22.86 27.44
N ALA A 632 -18.65 -22.77 27.41
CA ALA A 632 -17.77 -23.47 28.34
C ALA A 632 -17.96 -22.98 29.79
N GLY A 633 -18.12 -21.67 29.98
CA GLY A 633 -18.48 -21.05 31.26
C GLY A 633 -19.79 -21.60 31.82
N ASN A 634 -20.84 -21.62 31.00
CA ASN A 634 -22.13 -22.23 31.35
C ASN A 634 -22.00 -23.72 31.67
N ALA A 635 -21.19 -24.47 30.92
CA ALA A 635 -20.93 -25.88 31.17
C ALA A 635 -20.16 -26.13 32.48
N ALA A 636 -19.38 -25.15 32.97
CA ALA A 636 -18.65 -25.21 34.22
C ALA A 636 -19.50 -24.78 35.44
N VAL A 637 -20.29 -23.71 35.29
CA VAL A 637 -21.14 -23.14 36.36
C VAL A 637 -22.43 -23.95 36.56
N GLY A 638 -23.03 -24.46 35.49
CA GLY A 638 -24.25 -25.28 35.55
C GLY A 638 -23.98 -26.70 36.04
N ARG A 639 -23.47 -26.88 37.25
CA ARG A 639 -23.23 -28.18 37.91
C ARG A 639 -23.64 -28.08 39.38
N PHE A 640 -24.23 -29.15 39.91
CA PHE A 640 -24.57 -29.24 41.33
C PHE A 640 -23.30 -29.51 42.13
N ALA A 641 -23.07 -28.74 43.18
CA ALA A 641 -22.00 -29.00 44.13
C ALA A 641 -22.50 -29.99 45.19
N VAL A 642 -21.88 -31.16 45.25
CA VAL A 642 -22.18 -32.20 46.25
C VAL A 642 -20.89 -32.53 46.98
N GLY A 643 -20.95 -32.64 48.30
CA GLY A 643 -19.79 -32.90 49.14
C GLY A 643 -20.08 -33.91 50.24
N PRO A 644 -19.06 -34.27 51.03
CA PRO A 644 -19.18 -35.25 52.12
C PRO A 644 -20.15 -34.79 53.23
N ARG A 645 -20.53 -33.51 53.22
CA ARG A 645 -21.48 -32.88 54.15
C ARG A 645 -22.84 -32.59 53.53
N THR A 646 -23.07 -32.98 52.28
CA THR A 646 -24.41 -32.83 51.67
C THR A 646 -25.37 -33.80 52.34
N ARG A 647 -26.47 -33.26 52.85
CA ARG A 647 -27.54 -34.01 53.48
C ARG A 647 -28.84 -33.85 52.71
N VAL A 648 -29.65 -34.90 52.79
CA VAL A 648 -31.00 -34.93 52.26
C VAL A 648 -31.98 -35.28 53.37
N ALA A 649 -33.00 -34.45 53.55
CA ALA A 649 -34.18 -34.78 54.34
C ALA A 649 -35.32 -35.18 53.42
N SER A 650 -36.12 -36.16 53.86
CA SER A 650 -37.32 -36.59 53.13
C SER A 650 -38.43 -36.94 54.10
N VAL A 651 -39.34 -36.00 54.31
CA VAL A 651 -40.38 -36.06 55.34
C VAL A 651 -41.75 -36.23 54.68
N PRO A 652 -42.63 -37.12 55.19
CA PRO A 652 -44.00 -37.22 54.69
C PRO A 652 -44.80 -35.98 55.12
N VAL A 653 -45.45 -35.34 54.15
CA VAL A 653 -46.23 -34.11 54.39
C VAL A 653 -47.62 -34.18 53.79
N VAL A 654 -48.54 -33.49 54.44
CA VAL A 654 -49.82 -33.03 53.90
C VAL A 654 -49.64 -31.58 53.47
N LEU A 655 -49.93 -31.28 52.21
CA LEU A 655 -49.88 -29.91 51.71
C LEU A 655 -51.20 -29.18 52.03
N THR A 656 -51.09 -28.00 52.64
CA THR A 656 -52.23 -27.10 52.90
C THR A 656 -51.98 -25.73 52.25
N PRO A 657 -53.00 -24.87 52.08
CA PRO A 657 -52.79 -23.52 51.55
C PRO A 657 -51.76 -22.68 52.33
N GLY A 658 -51.63 -22.93 53.63
CA GLY A 658 -50.66 -22.26 54.51
C GLY A 658 -49.25 -22.88 54.52
N GLY A 659 -49.01 -23.93 53.72
CA GLY A 659 -47.74 -24.66 53.67
C GLY A 659 -47.85 -26.14 54.03
N PRO A 660 -46.74 -26.89 53.90
CA PRO A 660 -46.67 -28.30 54.25
C PRO A 660 -46.75 -28.52 55.77
N ARG A 661 -47.55 -29.50 56.20
CA ARG A 661 -47.60 -30.03 57.56
C ARG A 661 -47.15 -31.48 57.58
N ARG A 662 -46.52 -31.92 58.67
CA ARG A 662 -46.05 -33.29 58.80
C ARG A 662 -47.23 -34.27 58.88
N ALA A 663 -47.14 -35.41 58.20
CA ALA A 663 -48.22 -36.40 58.13
C ALA A 663 -48.11 -37.53 59.16
N ASP A 664 -47.00 -37.61 59.88
CA ASP A 664 -46.63 -38.64 60.88
C ASP A 664 -46.64 -38.08 62.32
N ASP A 665 -47.37 -36.99 62.57
CA ASP A 665 -47.61 -36.35 63.88
C ASP A 665 -46.36 -35.92 64.68
N ALA A 666 -45.19 -35.80 64.05
CA ALA A 666 -43.99 -35.32 64.75
C ALA A 666 -44.06 -33.82 65.12
N PRO A 667 -43.37 -33.38 66.18
CA PRO A 667 -43.58 -32.05 66.79
C PRO A 667 -43.09 -30.87 65.95
N ALA A 668 -42.26 -31.10 64.93
CA ALA A 668 -41.76 -30.08 64.01
C ALA A 668 -41.67 -30.65 62.58
N LEU A 669 -41.77 -29.77 61.57
CA LEU A 669 -41.76 -30.15 60.16
C LEU A 669 -40.42 -30.75 59.71
N PHE A 670 -39.31 -30.21 60.20
CA PHE A 670 -37.99 -30.80 60.08
C PHE A 670 -37.40 -31.04 61.47
N THR A 671 -36.79 -32.20 61.65
CA THR A 671 -35.98 -32.53 62.82
C THR A 671 -34.58 -32.95 62.39
N ALA A 672 -33.65 -32.94 63.35
CA ALA A 672 -32.29 -33.40 63.17
C ALA A 672 -32.20 -34.77 62.46
N ASP A 673 -33.00 -35.74 62.91
CA ASP A 673 -32.94 -37.13 62.45
C ASP A 673 -33.48 -37.33 61.02
N ASP A 674 -34.21 -36.35 60.49
CA ASP A 674 -34.75 -36.42 59.13
C ASP A 674 -33.64 -36.24 58.07
N PHE A 675 -32.50 -35.62 58.42
CA PHE A 675 -31.39 -35.33 57.50
C PHE A 675 -30.34 -36.44 57.47
N ARG A 676 -30.30 -37.18 56.36
CA ARG A 676 -29.31 -38.24 56.12
C ARG A 676 -28.22 -37.77 55.17
N TYR A 677 -27.00 -38.24 55.36
CA TYR A 677 -25.91 -37.98 54.42
C TYR A 677 -26.23 -38.59 53.06
N LEU A 678 -25.97 -37.81 52.01
CA LEU A 678 -25.88 -38.36 50.67
C LEU A 678 -24.47 -38.97 50.53
N PRO A 679 -24.34 -40.27 50.22
CA PRO A 679 -23.05 -40.97 50.27
C PRO A 679 -22.15 -40.55 49.11
N GLU A 680 -21.45 -39.43 49.27
CA GLU A 680 -20.41 -38.95 48.35
C GLU A 680 -19.10 -38.75 49.13
N PRO A 681 -18.07 -39.57 48.87
CA PRO A 681 -16.85 -39.58 49.69
C PRO A 681 -15.95 -38.35 49.48
N ALA A 682 -16.16 -37.57 48.42
CA ALA A 682 -15.36 -36.38 48.12
C ALA A 682 -16.20 -35.27 47.46
N PRO A 683 -15.83 -33.98 47.62
CA PRO A 683 -16.48 -32.88 46.92
C PRO A 683 -16.42 -33.06 45.41
N ARG A 684 -17.57 -33.09 44.75
CA ARG A 684 -17.68 -33.23 43.31
C ARG A 684 -18.76 -32.32 42.73
N ARG A 685 -18.47 -31.77 41.56
CA ARG A 685 -19.46 -31.06 40.73
C ARG A 685 -20.08 -32.03 39.74
N VAL A 686 -21.37 -32.30 39.88
CA VAL A 686 -22.10 -33.28 39.07
C VAL A 686 -23.14 -32.61 38.18
N THR A 687 -23.41 -33.21 37.01
CA THR A 687 -24.43 -32.70 36.06
C THR A 687 -25.81 -33.31 36.31
N ARG A 688 -25.86 -34.39 37.11
CA ARG A 688 -27.05 -35.09 37.56
C ARG A 688 -26.85 -35.52 39.01
N LEU A 689 -27.93 -35.51 39.79
CA LEU A 689 -27.92 -35.87 41.20
C LEU A 689 -29.22 -36.59 41.51
N ASP A 690 -29.17 -37.74 42.19
CA ASP A 690 -30.36 -38.44 42.65
C ASP A 690 -30.42 -38.37 44.18
N ALA A 691 -31.51 -37.85 44.74
CA ALA A 691 -31.67 -37.68 46.18
C ALA A 691 -33.13 -37.92 46.60
N ALA A 692 -33.33 -38.82 47.58
CA ALA A 692 -34.64 -39.14 48.16
C ALA A 692 -35.78 -39.41 47.14
N GLY A 693 -35.46 -40.09 46.04
CA GLY A 693 -36.44 -40.43 44.98
C GLY A 693 -36.70 -39.32 43.96
N LEU A 694 -35.98 -38.19 44.04
CA LEU A 694 -35.94 -37.13 43.04
C LEU A 694 -34.66 -37.20 42.20
N ARG A 695 -34.78 -36.92 40.91
CA ARG A 695 -33.68 -36.82 39.96
C ARG A 695 -33.48 -35.38 39.52
N PHE A 696 -32.33 -34.83 39.84
CA PHE A 696 -31.88 -33.51 39.44
C PHE A 696 -31.03 -33.60 38.17
N SER A 697 -31.22 -32.66 37.25
CA SER A 697 -30.48 -32.62 35.99
C SER A 697 -30.32 -31.19 35.50
N ARG A 698 -29.27 -30.95 34.72
CA ARG A 698 -29.04 -29.65 34.07
C ARG A 698 -29.52 -29.63 32.62
N THR A 699 -29.84 -28.44 32.13
CA THR A 699 -29.95 -28.13 30.71
C THR A 699 -29.06 -26.93 30.39
N LEU A 700 -28.20 -27.07 29.38
CA LEU A 700 -27.38 -25.98 28.87
C LEU A 700 -28.07 -25.34 27.67
N PRO A 701 -28.24 -24.01 27.63
CA PRO A 701 -28.81 -23.34 26.47
C PRO A 701 -27.84 -23.37 25.28
N LEU A 702 -28.40 -23.36 24.06
CA LEU A 702 -27.63 -23.18 22.82
C LEU A 702 -27.12 -21.73 22.67
N VAL A 703 -27.85 -20.77 23.25
CA VAL A 703 -27.44 -19.37 23.29
C VAL A 703 -26.38 -19.22 24.39
N PRO A 704 -25.12 -18.84 24.04
CA PRO A 704 -23.97 -18.91 24.96
C PRO A 704 -24.05 -17.94 26.14
N PHE A 705 -24.89 -16.91 26.06
CA PHE A 705 -25.09 -15.90 27.10
C PHE A 705 -26.35 -16.12 27.96
N ALA A 706 -27.12 -17.17 27.69
CA ALA A 706 -28.27 -17.52 28.53
C ALA A 706 -27.83 -18.31 29.78
N GLU A 707 -28.52 -18.13 30.90
CA GLU A 707 -28.20 -18.86 32.13
C GLU A 707 -28.49 -20.37 32.01
N PRO A 708 -27.65 -21.26 32.58
CA PRO A 708 -27.99 -22.67 32.67
C PRO A 708 -29.19 -22.87 33.61
N ALA A 709 -30.04 -23.84 33.30
CA ALA A 709 -31.18 -24.20 34.14
C ALA A 709 -30.99 -25.58 34.77
N ALA A 710 -31.39 -25.70 36.03
CA ALA A 710 -31.47 -26.96 36.75
C ALA A 710 -32.94 -27.37 36.90
N TRP A 711 -33.20 -28.68 36.81
CA TRP A 711 -34.53 -29.26 36.84
C TRP A 711 -34.54 -30.46 37.76
N VAL A 712 -35.66 -30.67 38.45
CA VAL A 712 -35.93 -31.84 39.28
C VAL A 712 -37.16 -32.57 38.76
N ARG A 713 -37.13 -33.90 38.81
CA ARG A 713 -38.26 -34.77 38.45
C ARG A 713 -38.35 -35.97 39.41
N SER A 714 -39.53 -36.56 39.56
CA SER A 714 -39.68 -37.76 40.38
C SER A 714 -39.16 -38.99 39.65
N ALA A 715 -38.37 -39.83 40.34
CA ALA A 715 -37.93 -41.11 39.80
C ALA A 715 -39.08 -42.10 39.62
N SER A 716 -40.19 -41.92 40.36
CA SER A 716 -41.38 -42.78 40.33
C SER A 716 -42.53 -42.21 39.49
N GLY A 717 -42.29 -41.11 38.76
CA GLY A 717 -43.32 -40.47 37.91
C GLY A 717 -44.38 -39.66 38.66
N LYS A 718 -44.22 -39.49 39.97
CA LYS A 718 -45.05 -38.60 40.80
C LYS A 718 -44.96 -37.15 40.37
N LEU A 719 -45.95 -36.35 40.77
CA LEU A 719 -45.93 -34.92 40.52
C LEU A 719 -44.84 -34.25 41.35
N VAL A 720 -44.16 -33.24 40.79
CA VAL A 720 -43.07 -32.53 41.50
C VAL A 720 -43.25 -31.03 41.42
N ALA A 721 -43.16 -30.38 42.59
CA ALA A 721 -43.09 -28.94 42.72
C ALA A 721 -41.81 -28.50 43.42
N SER A 722 -41.40 -27.26 43.23
CA SER A 722 -40.34 -26.61 44.00
C SER A 722 -40.79 -25.26 44.55
N THR A 723 -40.09 -24.78 45.59
CA THR A 723 -40.31 -23.42 46.12
C THR A 723 -39.65 -22.33 45.29
N ASP A 724 -38.99 -22.64 44.17
CA ASP A 724 -38.40 -21.62 43.29
C ASP A 724 -39.52 -20.79 42.64
N PRO A 725 -39.63 -19.48 42.95
CA PRO A 725 -40.76 -18.67 42.50
C PRO A 725 -40.74 -18.41 40.99
N ARG A 726 -39.59 -18.60 40.31
CA ARG A 726 -39.48 -18.35 38.86
C ARG A 726 -40.28 -19.37 38.05
N GLN A 727 -40.30 -20.63 38.51
CA GLN A 727 -41.01 -21.71 37.85
C GLN A 727 -41.20 -22.90 38.81
N PRO A 728 -42.14 -22.81 39.76
CA PRO A 728 -42.32 -23.82 40.82
C PRO A 728 -42.82 -25.16 40.26
N TRP A 729 -43.35 -25.16 39.04
CA TRP A 729 -43.94 -26.31 38.37
C TRP A 729 -44.02 -26.07 36.86
N LEU A 730 -43.57 -27.00 36.02
CA LEU A 730 -43.62 -26.86 34.55
C LEU A 730 -44.77 -27.66 33.92
N ASP A 731 -44.77 -28.98 34.09
CA ASP A 731 -45.61 -29.93 33.31
C ASP A 731 -46.29 -31.01 34.17
N GLY A 732 -46.28 -30.85 35.49
CA GLY A 732 -46.70 -31.91 36.40
C GLY A 732 -45.53 -32.65 37.01
N ARG A 733 -44.51 -32.92 36.21
CA ARG A 733 -43.49 -33.94 36.48
C ARG A 733 -42.09 -33.34 36.62
N ARG A 734 -41.92 -32.07 36.28
CA ARG A 734 -40.68 -31.31 36.40
C ARG A 734 -40.91 -29.97 37.10
N ALA A 735 -40.00 -29.63 37.98
CA ALA A 735 -39.91 -28.31 38.60
C ALA A 735 -38.49 -27.75 38.45
N ARG A 736 -38.35 -26.42 38.52
CA ARG A 736 -37.03 -25.79 38.49
C ARG A 736 -36.29 -26.10 39.78
N ALA A 737 -35.00 -26.41 39.66
CA ALA A 737 -34.10 -26.65 40.76
C ALA A 737 -32.98 -25.61 40.77
N SER A 738 -32.33 -25.49 41.92
CA SER A 738 -31.15 -24.64 42.06
C SER A 738 -29.87 -25.46 42.00
N PHE A 739 -28.83 -24.93 41.34
CA PHE A 739 -27.50 -25.51 41.36
C PHE A 739 -26.85 -25.39 42.75
N GLY A 740 -27.24 -24.38 43.53
CA GLY A 740 -26.89 -24.22 44.94
C GLY A 740 -27.88 -24.99 45.81
N LEU A 741 -27.47 -26.16 46.30
CA LEU A 741 -28.28 -26.98 47.20
C LEU A 741 -28.62 -26.19 48.48
N GLY A 742 -29.87 -26.27 48.93
CA GLY A 742 -30.38 -25.59 50.13
C GLY A 742 -31.17 -24.31 49.89
N SER A 743 -31.22 -23.80 48.65
CA SER A 743 -31.94 -22.56 48.30
C SER A 743 -33.41 -22.75 47.87
N ALA A 744 -33.86 -24.00 47.75
CA ALA A 744 -35.25 -24.34 47.45
C ALA A 744 -35.62 -25.69 48.05
N LEU A 745 -36.89 -25.86 48.37
CA LEU A 745 -37.49 -27.12 48.81
C LEU A 745 -38.26 -27.75 47.67
N TYR A 746 -38.31 -29.08 47.66
CA TYR A 746 -38.92 -29.86 46.59
C TYR A 746 -39.98 -30.77 47.18
N VAL A 747 -41.15 -30.87 46.56
CA VAL A 747 -42.21 -31.77 47.03
C VAL A 747 -42.61 -32.74 45.94
N ALA A 748 -42.57 -34.04 46.26
CA ALA A 748 -43.08 -35.11 45.42
C ALA A 748 -44.48 -35.48 45.90
N LEU A 749 -45.50 -35.20 45.09
CA LEU A 749 -46.90 -35.28 45.47
C LEU A 749 -47.59 -36.51 44.87
N GLU A 750 -48.47 -37.12 45.66
CA GLU A 750 -49.41 -38.14 45.22
C GLU A 750 -50.82 -37.53 45.25
N PRO A 751 -51.49 -37.38 44.10
CA PRO A 751 -52.86 -36.88 44.10
C PRO A 751 -53.79 -37.89 44.79
N GLY A 752 -54.53 -37.45 45.80
CA GLY A 752 -55.51 -38.24 46.55
C GLY A 752 -56.84 -37.49 46.70
N ALA A 753 -57.93 -38.21 46.96
CA ALA A 753 -59.25 -37.63 47.17
C ALA A 753 -59.30 -36.94 48.56
N GLY A 754 -59.31 -35.60 48.57
CA GLY A 754 -59.49 -34.76 49.76
C GLY A 754 -58.20 -34.14 50.31
N GLU A 755 -57.17 -34.94 50.57
CA GLU A 755 -55.92 -34.47 51.19
C GLU A 755 -54.72 -34.71 50.25
N VAL A 756 -53.98 -33.64 49.92
CA VAL A 756 -52.81 -33.71 49.04
C VAL A 756 -51.61 -34.18 49.86
N ARG A 757 -51.30 -35.48 49.78
CA ARG A 757 -50.16 -36.09 50.48
C ARG A 757 -48.92 -36.15 49.58
N GLY A 758 -47.75 -36.06 50.19
CA GLY A 758 -46.50 -36.16 49.47
C GLY A 758 -45.28 -36.28 50.36
N ARG A 759 -44.11 -36.14 49.75
CA ARG A 759 -42.82 -36.11 50.44
C ARG A 759 -42.14 -34.77 50.19
N LEU A 760 -41.88 -34.03 51.26
CA LEU A 760 -41.05 -32.84 51.22
C LEU A 760 -39.58 -33.28 51.28
N VAL A 761 -38.81 -32.84 50.28
CA VAL A 761 -37.39 -33.15 50.11
C VAL A 761 -36.61 -31.85 50.21
N CYS A 762 -35.68 -31.82 51.16
CA CYS A 762 -34.68 -30.76 51.28
C CYS A 762 -33.30 -31.36 51.00
N VAL A 763 -32.55 -30.78 50.08
CA VAL A 763 -31.16 -31.17 49.81
C VAL A 763 -30.30 -29.94 50.06
N ALA A 764 -29.40 -30.02 51.03
CA ALA A 764 -28.57 -28.90 51.46
C ALA A 764 -27.19 -29.37 51.96
N GLU A 765 -26.21 -28.48 52.00
CA GLU A 765 -24.89 -28.76 52.55
C GLU A 765 -24.81 -28.33 54.02
N ASP A 766 -24.33 -29.23 54.88
CA ASP A 766 -24.12 -28.98 56.31
C ASP A 766 -22.86 -28.12 56.51
N SER A 767 -23.02 -26.80 56.43
CA SER A 767 -21.92 -25.84 56.54
C SER A 767 -21.59 -25.46 57.99
N ALA A 768 -22.60 -25.38 58.86
CA ALA A 768 -22.48 -24.84 60.22
C ALA A 768 -23.12 -25.74 61.31
N GLY A 769 -23.69 -26.88 60.91
CA GLY A 769 -24.33 -27.83 61.81
C GLY A 769 -25.76 -28.16 61.40
N LEU A 770 -26.26 -29.25 61.95
CA LEU A 770 -27.60 -29.78 61.67
C LEU A 770 -28.74 -28.85 62.11
N GLY A 771 -28.53 -28.09 63.19
CA GLY A 771 -29.50 -27.11 63.71
C GLY A 771 -29.77 -26.02 62.68
N ASP A 772 -28.72 -25.49 62.07
CA ASP A 772 -28.80 -24.43 61.05
C ASP A 772 -29.48 -24.94 59.78
N LEU A 773 -29.28 -26.21 59.41
CA LEU A 773 -30.01 -26.84 58.29
C LEU A 773 -31.51 -26.94 58.55
N VAL A 774 -31.90 -27.30 59.78
CA VAL A 774 -33.31 -27.34 60.20
C VAL A 774 -33.89 -25.94 60.18
N GLU A 775 -33.20 -24.95 60.76
CA GLU A 775 -33.65 -23.56 60.79
C GLU A 775 -33.77 -22.96 59.38
N ALA A 776 -32.77 -23.18 58.51
CA ALA A 776 -32.80 -22.73 57.12
C ALA A 776 -33.95 -23.37 56.34
N GLY A 777 -34.21 -24.66 56.55
CA GLY A 777 -35.34 -25.36 55.94
C GLY A 777 -36.69 -24.80 56.40
N LEU A 778 -36.86 -24.54 57.69
CA LEU A 778 -38.08 -23.92 58.25
C LEU A 778 -38.26 -22.48 57.78
N ALA A 779 -37.18 -21.69 57.75
CA ALA A 779 -37.20 -20.32 57.24
C ALA A 779 -37.60 -20.30 55.75
N GLU A 780 -37.13 -21.26 54.96
CA GLU A 780 -37.51 -21.39 53.55
C GLU A 780 -38.99 -21.76 53.37
N VAL A 781 -39.53 -22.65 54.20
CA VAL A 781 -40.98 -22.95 54.22
C VAL A 781 -41.78 -21.69 54.50
N ALA A 782 -41.38 -20.90 55.51
CA ALA A 782 -42.06 -19.67 55.90
C ALA A 782 -41.99 -18.59 54.81
N ARG A 783 -40.83 -18.39 54.18
CA ARG A 783 -40.65 -17.45 53.06
C ARG A 783 -41.48 -17.82 51.83
N SER A 784 -41.71 -19.11 51.61
CA SER A 784 -42.36 -19.64 50.40
C SER A 784 -43.89 -19.74 50.50
N GLY A 785 -44.53 -19.11 51.49
CA GLY A 785 -45.98 -19.22 51.74
C GLY A 785 -46.85 -18.99 50.49
N ALA A 786 -46.58 -17.94 49.71
CA ALA A 786 -47.32 -17.67 48.47
C ALA A 786 -47.11 -18.74 47.39
N VAL A 787 -45.92 -19.34 47.33
CA VAL A 787 -45.61 -20.43 46.38
C VAL A 787 -46.32 -21.72 46.80
N TRP A 788 -46.42 -21.98 48.11
CA TRP A 788 -47.15 -23.15 48.62
C TRP A 788 -48.65 -23.08 48.34
N ASP A 789 -49.29 -21.92 48.50
CA ASP A 789 -50.70 -21.74 48.13
C ASP A 789 -50.91 -22.03 46.64
N GLU A 790 -50.03 -21.50 45.78
CA GLU A 790 -50.11 -21.75 44.34
C GLU A 790 -49.92 -23.23 43.98
N ILE A 791 -48.96 -23.92 44.60
CA ILE A 791 -48.76 -25.37 44.40
C ILE A 791 -50.01 -26.12 44.86
N HIS A 792 -50.55 -25.81 46.03
CA HIS A 792 -51.75 -26.45 46.57
C HIS A 792 -52.96 -26.26 45.66
N ARG A 793 -53.23 -25.03 45.21
CA ARG A 793 -54.32 -24.73 44.28
C ARG A 793 -54.21 -25.53 42.98
N ARG A 794 -53.01 -25.56 42.37
CA ARG A 794 -52.78 -26.29 41.12
C ARG A 794 -52.91 -27.80 41.28
N VAL A 795 -52.37 -28.37 42.35
CA VAL A 795 -52.44 -29.82 42.59
C VAL A 795 -53.88 -30.25 42.88
N THR A 796 -54.62 -29.45 43.65
CA THR A 796 -56.03 -29.72 43.94
C THR A 796 -56.88 -29.64 42.67
N ALA A 797 -56.58 -28.70 41.76
CA ALA A 797 -57.26 -28.61 40.46
C ALA A 797 -56.98 -29.83 39.54
N LEU A 798 -55.90 -30.58 39.78
CA LEU A 798 -55.57 -31.80 39.05
C LEU A 798 -56.24 -33.06 39.64
N CYS A 799 -56.85 -32.97 40.83
CA CYS A 799 -57.63 -34.05 41.46
C CYS A 799 -59.14 -33.86 41.16
N PRO A 800 -59.81 -34.74 40.38
CA PRO A 800 -61.24 -34.64 40.18
C PRO A 800 -62.01 -34.97 41.48
N ALA A 801 -62.94 -34.11 41.91
CA ALA A 801 -63.82 -34.38 43.05
C ALA A 801 -64.90 -35.42 42.71
N GLU A 802 -65.11 -36.43 43.58
CA GLU A 802 -66.25 -37.35 43.46
C GLU A 802 -67.59 -36.61 43.70
N PRO A 803 -68.61 -36.80 42.85
CA PRO A 803 -69.91 -36.13 43.03
C PRO A 803 -70.70 -36.75 44.19
N ALA A 804 -71.10 -35.90 45.15
CA ALA A 804 -72.01 -36.27 46.23
C ALA A 804 -73.40 -36.65 45.71
N VAL A 805 -73.85 -37.86 46.07
CA VAL A 805 -75.18 -38.40 45.79
C VAL A 805 -76.18 -37.87 46.83
N VAL A 806 -77.12 -37.01 46.43
CA VAL A 806 -78.39 -36.81 47.14
C VAL A 806 -79.54 -36.77 46.13
N ALA A 807 -80.60 -37.48 46.51
CA ALA A 807 -81.73 -37.90 45.72
C ALA A 807 -82.67 -36.77 45.24
N ALA A 808 -83.38 -37.13 44.17
CA ALA A 808 -84.29 -36.35 43.35
C ALA A 808 -85.46 -35.67 44.08
N GLY A 809 -85.84 -34.51 43.54
CA GLY A 809 -87.15 -33.88 43.72
C GLY A 809 -87.37 -32.81 42.65
N ALA A 810 -88.26 -33.08 41.71
CA ALA A 810 -88.39 -32.44 40.40
C ALA A 810 -89.02 -31.03 40.39
N GLY A 811 -88.59 -30.21 39.42
CA GLY A 811 -89.27 -29.00 38.94
C GLY A 811 -88.70 -28.55 37.59
N ARG A 812 -89.51 -28.61 36.53
CA ARG A 812 -89.21 -28.47 35.08
C ARG A 812 -88.86 -27.05 34.61
N ALA A 813 -87.95 -26.94 33.62
CA ALA A 813 -88.08 -26.19 32.35
C ALA A 813 -86.83 -26.51 31.47
N ALA A 814 -86.93 -27.35 30.44
CA ALA A 814 -87.35 -27.08 29.05
C ALA A 814 -86.22 -26.54 28.12
N THR A 815 -85.88 -27.40 27.14
CA THR A 815 -85.20 -27.16 25.83
C THR A 815 -83.70 -26.83 25.84
N GLY A 816 -82.80 -27.49 25.09
CA GLY A 816 -82.94 -28.59 24.13
C GLY A 816 -82.00 -28.43 22.92
N ARG A 817 -81.05 -29.38 22.77
CA ARG A 817 -80.40 -29.89 21.53
C ARG A 817 -79.49 -28.92 20.74
N GLY A 818 -78.33 -29.34 20.21
CA GLY A 818 -77.64 -30.63 20.10
C GLY A 818 -76.37 -30.44 19.24
N ALA A 819 -75.25 -31.13 19.58
CA ALA A 819 -74.63 -32.23 18.81
C ALA A 819 -73.78 -31.78 17.60
N ALA A 820 -72.61 -32.33 17.22
CA ALA A 820 -71.73 -33.45 17.58
C ALA A 820 -70.36 -33.13 16.89
N ALA A 821 -69.15 -33.44 17.36
CA ALA A 821 -68.51 -34.71 17.73
C ALA A 821 -68.40 -35.77 16.61
N ALA A 822 -67.19 -35.91 16.05
CA ALA A 822 -66.50 -37.14 15.59
C ALA A 822 -65.28 -36.68 14.75
N GLY A 823 -64.09 -37.26 14.75
CA GLY A 823 -63.59 -38.52 15.28
C GLY A 823 -62.52 -39.04 14.31
N ARG A 824 -61.32 -39.30 14.85
CA ARG A 824 -60.39 -40.40 14.52
C ARG A 824 -59.75 -40.58 13.12
N ASP A 825 -58.44 -40.87 13.25
CA ASP A 825 -57.63 -41.90 12.58
C ASP A 825 -56.77 -41.56 11.35
N ALA A 826 -55.49 -41.95 11.54
CA ALA A 826 -54.58 -42.66 10.64
C ALA A 826 -53.86 -41.94 9.49
N ALA A 827 -52.52 -41.99 9.62
CA ALA A 827 -51.51 -42.40 8.62
C ALA A 827 -51.43 -41.69 7.26
N GLY A 828 -50.18 -41.38 6.87
CA GLY A 828 -49.80 -41.37 5.44
C GLY A 828 -48.94 -40.19 5.00
N ARG A 829 -47.63 -40.46 4.92
CA ARG A 829 -46.72 -40.17 3.80
C ARG A 829 -47.05 -39.08 2.76
N ASP A 830 -45.97 -38.32 2.53
CA ASP A 830 -45.38 -37.94 1.25
C ASP A 830 -45.97 -36.82 0.38
N ALA A 831 -44.99 -36.03 -0.09
CA ALA A 831 -44.87 -35.41 -1.40
C ALA A 831 -45.64 -34.10 -1.70
N ALA A 832 -44.82 -33.05 -1.78
CA ALA A 832 -44.66 -32.17 -2.93
C ALA A 832 -45.89 -31.47 -3.54
N GLY A 833 -45.81 -30.13 -3.54
CA GLY A 833 -45.76 -29.41 -4.80
C GLY A 833 -46.96 -28.54 -5.15
N ARG A 834 -46.61 -27.27 -5.41
CA ARG A 834 -47.14 -26.37 -6.45
C ARG A 834 -48.45 -25.59 -6.19
N ASP A 835 -48.21 -24.28 -6.18
CA ASP A 835 -48.78 -23.28 -7.10
C ASP A 835 -50.15 -22.65 -6.82
N ALA A 836 -50.05 -21.32 -6.92
CA ALA A 836 -50.97 -20.40 -7.57
C ALA A 836 -52.14 -19.80 -6.79
N ALA A 837 -51.94 -18.51 -6.52
CA ALA A 837 -52.80 -17.41 -6.94
C ALA A 837 -54.08 -17.10 -6.13
N GLY A 838 -54.10 -15.86 -5.60
CA GLY A 838 -55.16 -14.92 -5.99
C GLY A 838 -55.83 -14.12 -4.88
N ARG A 839 -55.42 -12.84 -4.78
CA ARG A 839 -56.24 -11.61 -4.57
C ARG A 839 -56.95 -11.42 -3.22
N ASP A 840 -56.53 -10.40 -2.45
CA ASP A 840 -57.10 -9.01 -2.37
C ASP A 840 -58.44 -8.98 -1.61
N ALA A 841 -58.77 -8.07 -0.69
CA ALA A 841 -58.17 -6.84 -0.19
C ALA A 841 -58.89 -6.39 1.10
N GLY A 842 -58.28 -5.44 1.82
CA GLY A 842 -58.92 -4.57 2.83
C GLY A 842 -58.45 -4.87 4.26
N GLY A 843 -57.90 -3.95 5.05
CA GLY A 843 -57.77 -2.49 4.96
C GLY A 843 -57.81 -1.93 6.39
N ARG A 844 -57.13 -0.79 6.61
CA ARG A 844 -57.14 0.11 7.79
C ARG A 844 -56.18 -0.26 8.94
N ASP A 845 -55.12 0.53 9.13
CA ASP A 845 -55.01 1.76 9.95
C ASP A 845 -54.54 1.37 11.37
N ALA A 846 -53.55 1.95 12.04
CA ALA A 846 -52.62 3.03 11.76
C ALA A 846 -51.46 2.91 12.77
N ASP A 847 -50.24 3.25 12.35
CA ASP A 847 -49.14 3.66 13.23
C ASP A 847 -48.55 4.95 12.64
N PRO A 848 -48.36 6.05 13.40
CA PRO A 848 -47.71 7.23 12.90
C PRO A 848 -46.22 7.29 13.26
N GLN A 849 -45.42 7.49 12.20
CA GLN A 849 -44.37 8.52 12.09
C GLN A 849 -43.07 8.27 12.87
N TYR A 850 -41.87 8.45 12.29
CA TYR A 850 -41.43 9.64 11.56
C TYR A 850 -40.20 9.34 10.68
N ARG A 851 -40.11 10.06 9.55
CA ARG A 851 -39.14 10.00 8.43
C ARG A 851 -38.07 11.10 8.59
N PRO A 852 -36.94 11.08 7.84
CA PRO A 852 -36.88 11.85 6.58
C PRO A 852 -36.12 11.10 5.45
N LEU A 853 -36.58 11.06 4.17
CA LEU A 853 -36.65 12.10 3.12
C LEU A 853 -35.24 12.64 2.79
N TRP A 854 -34.61 12.48 1.60
CA TRP A 854 -35.02 12.50 0.17
C TRP A 854 -34.03 11.59 -0.64
N ASP A 855 -34.35 10.73 -1.64
CA ASP A 855 -34.93 10.85 -3.01
C ASP A 855 -34.29 11.99 -3.86
N ASP A 856 -33.99 11.92 -5.16
CA ASP A 856 -34.03 10.93 -6.24
C ASP A 856 -33.38 11.62 -7.48
N ALA A 857 -32.92 10.82 -8.47
CA ALA A 857 -32.89 11.10 -9.93
C ALA A 857 -31.73 10.31 -10.58
N ASP A 858 -31.80 9.71 -11.76
CA ASP A 858 -32.89 9.31 -12.66
C ASP A 858 -32.20 8.30 -13.60
N GLU A 859 -32.80 7.14 -13.83
CA GLU A 859 -32.42 6.24 -14.94
C GLU A 859 -33.23 6.61 -16.19
N PRO A 860 -32.74 6.24 -17.38
CA PRO A 860 -33.55 5.26 -18.11
C PRO A 860 -32.73 4.19 -18.83
N GLY A 861 -33.01 2.93 -18.48
CA GLY A 861 -33.52 1.88 -19.38
C GLY A 861 -32.73 1.48 -20.64
N GLY A 862 -32.31 0.21 -20.68
CA GLY A 862 -31.94 -0.50 -21.91
C GLY A 862 -31.90 -2.01 -21.68
N ALA A 863 -32.75 -2.75 -22.40
CA ALA A 863 -33.10 -4.15 -22.22
C ALA A 863 -32.11 -5.16 -22.85
N ASP A 864 -32.40 -6.43 -22.58
CA ASP A 864 -32.02 -7.67 -23.31
C ASP A 864 -30.76 -8.43 -22.87
N ALA A 865 -30.96 -9.49 -22.07
CA ALA A 865 -30.14 -10.70 -22.13
C ALA A 865 -30.93 -11.95 -21.67
N ALA A 866 -30.95 -12.96 -22.54
CA ALA A 866 -31.52 -14.29 -22.34
C ALA A 866 -30.56 -15.21 -21.53
N PRO A 867 -31.04 -16.36 -21.01
CA PRO A 867 -30.37 -17.13 -19.96
C PRO A 867 -29.34 -18.12 -20.52
N TRP A 868 -28.22 -18.28 -19.80
CA TRP A 868 -27.21 -19.31 -20.09
C TRP A 868 -27.52 -20.59 -19.31
N ASP A 869 -27.63 -21.68 -20.06
CA ASP A 869 -27.69 -23.07 -19.60
C ASP A 869 -26.36 -23.51 -18.99
N ASP A 870 -26.47 -24.19 -17.85
CA ASP A 870 -25.39 -24.84 -17.12
C ASP A 870 -25.27 -26.30 -17.57
N GLY A 871 -24.12 -26.66 -18.13
CA GLY A 871 -23.85 -27.96 -18.72
C GLY A 871 -22.45 -28.45 -18.35
N GLY A 872 -22.29 -28.89 -17.10
CA GLY A 872 -21.09 -29.55 -16.63
C GLY A 872 -20.81 -30.87 -17.35
N GLN A 873 -19.56 -31.07 -17.77
CA GLN A 873 -19.02 -32.40 -18.03
C GLN A 873 -17.71 -32.62 -17.29
N ARG A 874 -17.76 -33.70 -16.52
CA ARG A 874 -16.76 -34.34 -15.67
C ARG A 874 -16.02 -35.36 -16.53
N TRP A 875 -14.68 -35.36 -16.50
CA TRP A 875 -13.88 -36.44 -17.07
C TRP A 875 -12.79 -36.84 -16.07
N ASP A 876 -12.98 -38.01 -15.49
CA ASP A 876 -11.97 -38.79 -14.78
C ASP A 876 -11.21 -39.69 -15.78
N GLU A 877 -9.92 -39.84 -15.50
CA GLU A 877 -9.00 -40.99 -15.67
C GLU A 877 -9.12 -41.92 -16.89
N ASP A 878 -8.03 -42.03 -17.67
CA ASP A 878 -7.28 -43.29 -17.81
C ASP A 878 -5.91 -43.12 -18.52
N SER A 879 -4.91 -43.82 -17.96
CA SER A 879 -3.53 -44.07 -18.45
C SER A 879 -3.52 -45.06 -19.64
N PRO A 880 -2.40 -45.59 -20.23
CA PRO A 880 -0.98 -45.63 -19.81
C PRO A 880 0.07 -45.53 -20.95
N TRP A 881 1.38 -45.65 -20.61
CA TRP A 881 2.53 -46.28 -21.31
C TRP A 881 3.82 -45.72 -20.63
N GLY A 882 4.50 -46.46 -19.75
CA GLY A 882 5.62 -47.39 -20.05
C GLY A 882 6.92 -46.59 -20.28
N GLY A 883 7.99 -46.61 -19.47
CA GLY A 883 8.54 -47.66 -18.62
C GLY A 883 9.84 -48.13 -19.26
N ASP A 884 10.98 -47.62 -18.82
CA ASP A 884 12.28 -48.31 -18.96
C ASP A 884 13.23 -47.91 -17.84
N ALA A 885 13.72 -48.96 -17.17
CA ALA A 885 14.64 -48.93 -16.05
C ALA A 885 15.96 -49.57 -16.50
N GLY A 886 17.09 -49.08 -16.01
CA GLY A 886 18.34 -49.83 -16.06
C GLY A 886 19.50 -49.11 -15.37
N PRO A 887 20.36 -49.81 -14.61
CA PRO A 887 20.93 -49.30 -13.36
C PRO A 887 22.47 -49.15 -13.41
N HIS A 888 23.09 -48.50 -12.41
CA HIS A 888 24.34 -48.96 -11.77
C HIS A 888 24.71 -48.08 -10.55
N ARG A 889 25.05 -48.78 -9.46
CA ARG A 889 25.73 -48.40 -8.20
C ARG A 889 26.68 -49.60 -7.90
N PRO A 890 27.59 -49.58 -6.91
CA PRO A 890 28.30 -48.53 -6.16
C PRO A 890 29.84 -48.81 -6.14
N ASP A 891 30.66 -47.98 -5.45
CA ASP A 891 31.64 -48.44 -4.41
C ASP A 891 32.72 -47.38 -4.03
N ASP A 892 32.77 -47.13 -2.72
CA ASP A 892 33.88 -47.05 -1.73
C ASP A 892 35.23 -46.28 -1.91
N HIS A 893 35.43 -45.37 -0.94
CA HIS A 893 36.58 -45.13 -0.04
C HIS A 893 38.04 -45.49 -0.42
N HIS A 894 38.97 -44.50 -0.39
CA HIS A 894 40.05 -44.33 0.63
C HIS A 894 41.14 -43.26 0.30
N HIS A 895 41.54 -42.54 1.37
CA HIS A 895 42.82 -41.91 1.77
C HIS A 895 43.92 -41.43 0.78
N GLY A 896 44.43 -40.21 1.03
CA GLY A 896 45.88 -39.97 1.28
C GLY A 896 46.71 -39.16 0.25
N HIS A 897 46.90 -37.86 0.51
CA HIS A 897 48.14 -37.01 0.44
C HIS A 897 49.36 -37.33 -0.50
N PRO A 898 50.21 -36.31 -0.81
CA PRO A 898 50.19 -35.35 -1.92
C PRO A 898 51.36 -35.59 -2.92
N PRO A 899 51.64 -34.65 -3.85
CA PRO A 899 53.04 -34.18 -3.92
C PRO A 899 53.20 -32.66 -4.11
N ALA A 900 54.45 -32.25 -3.89
CA ALA A 900 54.94 -30.90 -3.74
C ALA A 900 55.31 -30.19 -5.05
N ARG A 901 55.44 -28.86 -4.91
CA ARG A 901 56.39 -27.90 -5.52
C ARG A 901 56.78 -28.06 -6.99
N ASP A 902 56.50 -26.99 -7.75
CA ASP A 902 57.58 -26.19 -8.34
C ASP A 902 57.26 -24.70 -8.26
N ASP A 903 58.31 -23.94 -7.97
CA ASP A 903 58.38 -22.50 -7.75
C ASP A 903 58.42 -21.73 -9.09
N ASP A 904 57.77 -20.57 -9.17
CA ASP A 904 58.36 -19.37 -9.78
C ASP A 904 57.58 -18.09 -9.40
N ALA A 905 58.32 -17.14 -8.83
CA ALA A 905 57.93 -15.82 -8.31
C ALA A 905 57.73 -14.80 -9.48
N PRO A 906 57.35 -13.50 -9.28
CA PRO A 906 57.45 -12.68 -8.07
C PRO A 906 56.24 -11.77 -7.73
N PRO A 907 56.27 -11.13 -6.53
CA PRO A 907 55.13 -10.40 -5.98
C PRO A 907 55.16 -8.91 -6.35
N SER A 908 53.97 -8.31 -6.42
CA SER A 908 53.82 -6.86 -6.22
C SER A 908 52.80 -6.63 -5.11
N VAL A 909 53.26 -5.92 -4.09
CA VAL A 909 52.50 -5.47 -2.92
C VAL A 909 52.58 -3.95 -2.91
N PHE A 910 51.51 -3.33 -2.41
CA PHE A 910 51.34 -1.92 -2.03
C PHE A 910 51.10 -0.96 -3.20
N ARG A 911 50.06 -0.13 -3.18
CA ARG A 911 49.49 0.57 -2.02
C ARG A 911 48.05 1.00 -2.27
#